data_AF-A0A957H6E7-F1
#
_entry.id   AF-A0A957H6E7-F1
#
_cell.length_a   1.000
_cell.length_b   1.000
_cell.length_c   1.000
_cell.angle_alpha   90.00
_cell.angle_beta   90.00
_cell.angle_gamma   90.00
#
_symmetry.space_group_name_H-M   'P 1'
#
loop_
_entity.id
_entity.type
_entity.pdbx_description
1 polymer ?
#
loop_
_entity_poly.entity_id
_entity_poly.type
_entity_poly.pdbx_seq_one_letter_code
_entity_poly.pdbx_strand_id
1 'polypeptide(L)'
;DKLRQRHALARDAFLRYPELEGLRGADSELPLTVAIAQSEPSDEAITPSPGTELLLVLTPGAQINWLYDSQVYSAEAIQQLQAQFTNFLAGLHTADTARLADIQLLSAAELQQLLVDWNNNKKAVNRAATMHSLFMAQAARTPDATAIVFENQSMSYGELDRRTNQLAHELQRLGIGPEKPVGLFIERGLDMIVGLLGILKAGGAYLPLDPTYPSDRIAFMVEDAGVPVLLTLNHLVPQLPPHSAHVLRLDTDWAQIDRNSDRPVAQTSGPDNLSYLIYTSGSTGKPKGVMVQHRNVVNFLAGMDDHIPYEAGDSWLTVTSLSFDISVLEVFWSLSRGLKLVIYADKSREEADLLSSPMANKAVDFTLFYFSSDESEEGVPNKYHLLLEGAKYGDQNGFGAVWTPERHFHAFGGLYPNPAVTGAAIAAVTRNVQIRSGSCVLPLHSPIRVAEEWSVVDNMSNGRVGLSIAAGWQPNDFVLRPGAYADRKEIMFRDIEVVKELWRGGSVTMTNDLGKEVQVKTLPHPVQRELPIWITAAGNPETFREAGEKGYNLLTHLLGQSIEELADKIKIYREARVKAGHEGQGIVSLMLHTFISDDLDKVREIVRGPMKGYLSSAMNLVRQAAWHFPTFKEKAAATGKSPFEVFDEEELTPDDIDALLNFAFERYFETSGLFGTPQSTLGMVNKIKAIDVDDIACLIDFGIPSGIVLENLPYLNELRKLAL
;
A
#
# COMPACT_ATOMS: atom_id res chain seq x y z
N ASP A 1 -25.64 6.66 27.85
CA ASP A 1 -24.55 5.87 28.43
C ASP A 1 -24.73 4.34 28.45
N LYS A 2 -25.92 3.78 28.74
CA LYS A 2 -26.15 2.31 28.69
C LYS A 2 -26.01 1.69 27.28
N LEU A 3 -26.38 2.40 26.22
CA LEU A 3 -26.15 1.97 24.83
C LEU A 3 -24.69 2.11 24.39
N ARG A 4 -23.94 3.03 25.03
CA ARG A 4 -22.49 3.24 24.83
C ARG A 4 -21.67 2.04 25.32
N GLN A 5 -22.13 1.38 26.38
CA GLN A 5 -21.48 0.18 26.94
C GLN A 5 -21.70 -1.10 26.13
N ARG A 6 -22.66 -1.14 25.19
CA ARG A 6 -23.00 -2.36 24.44
C ARG A 6 -22.51 -2.41 22.99
N HIS A 7 -21.73 -1.43 22.53
CA HIS A 7 -20.89 -1.47 21.32
C HIS A 7 -21.46 -2.11 20.02
N ALA A 8 -22.78 -2.18 19.81
CA ALA A 8 -23.33 -2.88 18.65
C ALA A 8 -24.07 -1.93 17.70
N LEU A 9 -25.12 -1.25 18.14
CA LEU A 9 -26.05 -0.62 17.19
C LEU A 9 -25.55 0.69 16.56
N ALA A 10 -25.04 1.63 17.37
CA ALA A 10 -24.64 2.94 16.85
C ALA A 10 -23.44 2.84 15.90
N ARG A 11 -22.45 2.01 16.24
CA ARG A 11 -21.27 1.81 15.39
C ARG A 11 -21.63 1.08 14.09
N ASP A 12 -22.52 0.08 14.15
CA ASP A 12 -23.00 -0.64 12.96
C ASP A 12 -23.85 0.29 12.07
N ALA A 13 -24.66 1.18 12.65
CA ALA A 13 -25.41 2.20 11.90
C ALA A 13 -24.48 3.20 11.19
N PHE A 14 -23.44 3.75 11.85
CA PHE A 14 -22.48 4.64 11.16
C PHE A 14 -21.61 3.91 10.13
N LEU A 15 -21.29 2.63 10.35
CA LEU A 15 -20.56 1.82 9.36
C LEU A 15 -21.40 1.47 8.14
N ARG A 16 -22.70 1.23 8.32
CA ARG A 16 -23.65 0.91 7.23
C ARG A 16 -24.15 2.15 6.51
N TYR A 17 -24.18 3.30 7.19
CA TYR A 17 -24.66 4.58 6.68
C TYR A 17 -23.63 5.68 6.99
N PRO A 18 -22.50 5.73 6.25
CA PRO A 18 -21.41 6.70 6.44
C PRO A 18 -21.87 8.16 6.36
N GLU A 19 -22.96 8.44 5.64
CA GLU A 19 -23.63 9.74 5.56
C GLU A 19 -24.01 10.30 6.94
N LEU A 20 -24.20 9.44 7.94
CA LEU A 20 -24.49 9.86 9.31
C LEU A 20 -23.26 10.44 10.03
N GLU A 21 -22.02 10.17 9.57
CA GLU A 21 -20.81 10.78 10.16
C GLU A 21 -20.75 12.29 9.91
N GLY A 22 -21.28 12.77 8.79
CA GLY A 22 -21.36 14.21 8.45
C GLY A 22 -22.27 15.03 9.38
N LEU A 23 -23.08 14.36 10.20
CA LEU A 23 -23.91 15.00 11.25
C LEU A 23 -23.12 15.27 12.53
N ARG A 24 -21.88 14.79 12.66
CA ARG A 24 -21.01 15.10 13.79
C ARG A 24 -20.39 16.48 13.61
N GLY A 25 -20.94 17.47 14.33
CA GLY A 25 -20.38 18.82 14.40
C GLY A 25 -21.05 19.84 13.47
N ALA A 26 -22.15 19.48 12.82
CA ALA A 26 -22.99 20.44 12.12
C ALA A 26 -23.77 21.29 13.15
N ASP A 27 -23.31 22.51 13.41
CA ASP A 27 -24.17 23.62 13.88
C ASP A 27 -25.14 24.10 12.78
N SER A 28 -25.11 23.46 11.59
CA SER A 28 -26.03 23.68 10.48
C SER A 28 -27.17 22.67 10.50
N GLU A 29 -28.37 23.17 10.19
CA GLU A 29 -29.66 22.48 10.08
C GLU A 29 -29.55 20.98 9.78
N LEU A 30 -30.19 20.16 10.62
CA LEU A 30 -30.37 18.74 10.37
C LEU A 30 -30.95 18.59 8.95
N PRO A 31 -30.49 17.61 8.14
CA PRO A 31 -30.92 17.41 6.76
C PRO A 31 -32.40 16.97 6.64
N LEU A 32 -33.11 16.92 7.77
CA LEU A 32 -34.50 16.51 7.86
C LEU A 32 -35.34 17.65 8.43
N THR A 33 -36.31 18.12 7.66
CA THR A 33 -37.22 19.18 8.11
C THR A 33 -38.40 18.58 8.85
N VAL A 34 -38.28 18.52 10.19
CA VAL A 34 -39.35 18.07 11.09
C VAL A 34 -40.08 19.27 11.66
N ALA A 35 -41.41 19.32 11.47
CA ALA A 35 -42.27 20.34 12.04
C ALA A 35 -43.22 19.75 13.09
N ILE A 36 -43.59 20.57 14.08
CA ILE A 36 -44.62 20.23 15.07
C ILE A 36 -45.68 21.32 15.00
N ALA A 37 -46.94 20.92 14.86
CA ALA A 37 -48.08 21.81 14.90
C ALA A 37 -49.06 21.35 15.98
N GLN A 38 -49.76 22.30 16.60
CA GLN A 38 -50.85 22.02 17.53
C GLN A 38 -52.17 22.39 16.86
N SER A 39 -53.18 21.53 16.98
CA SER A 39 -54.53 21.78 16.45
C SER A 39 -55.60 21.58 17.51
N GLU A 40 -56.71 22.30 17.40
CA GLU A 40 -57.93 22.02 18.16
C GLU A 40 -58.82 21.01 17.40
N PRO A 41 -59.72 20.28 18.08
CA PRO A 41 -60.59 19.29 17.43
C PRO A 41 -61.53 19.86 16.35
N SER A 42 -61.76 21.18 16.36
CA SER A 42 -62.61 21.91 15.43
C SER A 42 -61.85 22.53 14.24
N ASP A 43 -60.51 22.43 14.22
CA ASP A 43 -59.68 23.05 13.19
C ASP A 43 -59.73 22.26 11.87
N GLU A 44 -59.58 22.96 10.74
CA GLU A 44 -59.36 22.35 9.43
C GLU A 44 -58.06 21.53 9.41
N ALA A 45 -57.99 20.52 8.52
CA ALA A 45 -56.82 19.65 8.43
C ALA A 45 -55.56 20.45 8.09
N ILE A 46 -54.55 20.38 8.98
CA ILE A 46 -53.27 21.07 8.80
C ILE A 46 -52.51 20.44 7.64
N THR A 47 -52.18 21.26 6.64
CA THR A 47 -51.33 20.87 5.51
C THR A 47 -49.86 21.20 5.78
N PRO A 48 -48.90 20.31 5.46
CA PRO A 48 -47.48 20.60 5.62
C PRO A 48 -47.03 21.76 4.72
N SER A 49 -46.12 22.60 5.22
CA SER A 49 -45.47 23.63 4.41
C SER A 49 -44.53 23.00 3.37
N PRO A 50 -44.34 23.62 2.19
CA PRO A 50 -43.39 23.12 1.19
C PRO A 50 -41.99 22.89 1.79
N GLY A 51 -41.43 21.70 1.55
CA GLY A 51 -40.14 21.29 2.11
C GLY A 51 -40.20 20.62 3.50
N THR A 52 -41.39 20.49 4.12
CA THR A 52 -41.56 19.71 5.35
C THR A 52 -41.63 18.22 5.01
N GLU A 53 -40.66 17.45 5.49
CA GLU A 53 -40.57 16.01 5.20
C GLU A 53 -41.34 15.17 6.23
N LEU A 54 -41.43 15.67 7.48
CA LEU A 54 -42.23 15.07 8.55
C LEU A 54 -42.90 16.15 9.40
N LEU A 55 -44.22 16.05 9.58
CA LEU A 55 -45.03 16.94 10.42
C LEU A 55 -45.80 16.13 11.47
N LEU A 56 -45.56 16.44 12.74
CA LEU A 56 -46.33 15.94 13.87
C LEU A 56 -47.43 16.92 14.23
N VAL A 57 -48.69 16.52 14.07
CA VAL A 57 -49.84 17.32 14.50
C VAL A 57 -50.36 16.78 15.82
N LEU A 58 -50.23 17.60 16.86
CA LEU A 58 -50.67 17.31 18.22
C LEU A 58 -52.07 17.90 18.42
N THR A 59 -53.08 17.05 18.63
CA THR A 59 -54.41 17.49 19.06
C THR A 59 -54.59 17.13 20.53
N PRO A 60 -54.55 18.11 21.47
CA PRO A 60 -54.62 17.85 22.90
C PRO A 60 -55.84 17.01 23.29
N GLY A 61 -55.62 15.93 24.05
CA GLY A 61 -56.69 15.05 24.53
C GLY A 61 -57.29 14.09 23.47
N ALA A 62 -56.76 14.07 22.24
CA ALA A 62 -57.30 13.27 21.14
C ALA A 62 -56.28 12.30 20.53
N GLN A 63 -55.37 12.79 19.67
CA GLN A 63 -54.45 11.95 18.90
C GLN A 63 -53.22 12.74 18.40
N ILE A 64 -52.19 12.01 17.97
CA ILE A 64 -51.01 12.55 17.30
C ILE A 64 -51.02 12.03 15.86
N ASN A 65 -51.12 12.93 14.89
CA ASN A 65 -51.09 12.58 13.46
C ASN A 65 -49.69 12.80 12.90
N TRP A 66 -49.22 11.84 12.09
CA TRP A 66 -47.92 11.88 11.43
C TRP A 66 -48.15 12.07 9.93
N LEU A 67 -47.85 13.27 9.43
CA LEU A 67 -47.91 13.60 8.01
C LEU A 67 -46.48 13.57 7.46
N TYR A 68 -46.22 12.83 6.40
CA TYR A 68 -44.86 12.61 5.91
C TYR A 68 -44.81 12.53 4.38
N ASP A 69 -43.65 12.87 3.82
CA ASP A 69 -43.37 12.63 2.41
C ASP A 69 -43.02 11.16 2.18
N SER A 70 -43.89 10.45 1.45
CA SER A 70 -43.71 9.04 1.10
C SER A 70 -42.50 8.75 0.19
N GLN A 71 -41.91 9.77 -0.43
CA GLN A 71 -40.66 9.64 -1.20
C GLN A 71 -39.43 9.59 -0.28
N VAL A 72 -39.56 10.11 0.95
CA VAL A 72 -38.51 10.18 1.96
C VAL A 72 -38.69 9.08 3.02
N TYR A 73 -39.92 8.85 3.48
CA TYR A 73 -40.24 7.85 4.51
C TYR A 73 -41.17 6.77 3.98
N SER A 74 -40.84 5.50 4.26
CA SER A 74 -41.80 4.42 4.09
C SER A 74 -42.83 4.43 5.23
N ALA A 75 -44.02 3.87 4.96
CA ALA A 75 -45.06 3.74 5.97
C ALA A 75 -44.61 2.90 7.17
N GLU A 76 -43.78 1.87 6.93
CA GLU A 76 -43.21 1.00 7.97
C GLU A 76 -42.26 1.78 8.88
N ALA A 77 -41.43 2.67 8.31
CA ALA A 77 -40.52 3.50 9.08
C ALA A 77 -41.29 4.47 10.00
N ILE A 78 -42.37 5.08 9.50
CA ILE A 78 -43.23 5.97 10.30
C ILE A 78 -43.95 5.18 11.40
N GLN A 79 -44.41 3.97 11.13
CA GLN A 79 -45.00 3.10 12.15
C GLN A 79 -44.01 2.76 13.27
N GLN A 80 -42.75 2.48 12.93
CA GLN A 80 -41.69 2.25 13.92
C GLN A 80 -41.40 3.51 14.74
N LEU A 81 -41.25 4.66 14.09
CA LEU A 81 -41.05 5.94 14.79
C LEU A 81 -42.22 6.28 15.71
N GLN A 82 -43.46 6.05 15.27
CA GLN A 82 -44.66 6.24 16.08
C GLN A 82 -44.65 5.33 17.32
N ALA A 83 -44.29 4.05 17.16
CA ALA A 83 -44.20 3.11 18.27
C ALA A 83 -43.12 3.52 19.29
N GLN A 84 -41.94 3.91 18.81
CA GLN A 84 -40.84 4.41 19.65
C GLN A 84 -41.22 5.71 20.36
N PHE A 85 -41.82 6.67 19.65
CA PHE A 85 -42.27 7.94 20.23
C PHE A 85 -43.35 7.71 21.30
N THR A 86 -44.29 6.81 21.06
CA THR A 86 -45.30 6.43 22.05
C THR A 86 -44.66 5.84 23.30
N ASN A 87 -43.68 4.95 23.15
CA ASN A 87 -42.97 4.35 24.27
C ASN A 87 -42.14 5.39 25.05
N PHE A 88 -41.51 6.33 24.34
CA PHE A 88 -40.83 7.48 24.95
C PHE A 88 -41.77 8.36 25.77
N LEU A 89 -42.95 8.71 25.24
CA LEU A 89 -43.96 9.48 25.96
C LEU A 89 -44.50 8.73 27.19
N ALA A 90 -44.71 7.42 27.09
CA ALA A 90 -45.10 6.59 28.24
C ALA A 90 -44.00 6.56 29.31
N GLY A 91 -42.74 6.49 28.89
CA GLY A 91 -41.58 6.57 29.78
C GLY A 91 -41.46 7.92 30.48
N LEU A 92 -41.70 9.03 29.77
CA LEU A 92 -41.77 10.38 30.34
C LEU A 92 -42.83 10.49 31.43
N HIS A 93 -44.03 9.94 31.18
CA HIS A 93 -45.15 10.02 32.12
C HIS A 93 -44.91 9.26 33.43
N THR A 94 -44.03 8.26 33.42
CA THR A 94 -43.78 7.40 34.59
C THR A 94 -42.48 7.74 35.34
N ALA A 95 -41.68 8.67 34.80
CA ALA A 95 -40.32 8.92 35.26
C ALA A 95 -40.03 10.42 35.50
N ASP A 96 -40.84 11.08 36.34
CA ASP A 96 -40.82 12.53 36.62
C ASP A 96 -39.45 13.12 37.04
N THR A 97 -38.50 12.30 37.51
CA THR A 97 -37.16 12.74 37.93
C THR A 97 -36.00 12.09 37.15
N ALA A 98 -36.30 11.23 36.18
CA ALA A 98 -35.26 10.59 35.36
C ALA A 98 -34.68 11.59 34.35
N ARG A 99 -33.40 11.40 34.00
CA ARG A 99 -32.81 12.15 32.89
C ARG A 99 -33.46 11.66 31.60
N LEU A 100 -33.71 12.59 30.66
CA LEU A 100 -34.26 12.26 29.34
C LEU A 100 -33.47 11.14 28.63
N ALA A 101 -32.15 11.13 28.81
CA ALA A 101 -31.24 10.12 28.23
C ALA A 101 -31.41 8.70 28.81
N ASP A 102 -32.11 8.55 29.93
CA ASP A 102 -32.36 7.27 30.60
C ASP A 102 -33.75 6.69 30.25
N ILE A 103 -34.57 7.43 29.50
CA ILE A 103 -35.90 7.00 29.08
C ILE A 103 -35.77 6.00 27.93
N GLN A 104 -36.42 4.85 28.09
CA GLN A 104 -36.38 3.77 27.12
C GLN A 104 -37.19 4.15 25.87
N LEU A 105 -36.50 4.36 24.74
CA LEU A 105 -37.14 4.67 23.45
C LEU A 105 -37.69 3.42 22.76
N LEU A 106 -36.88 2.35 22.71
CA LEU A 106 -37.24 1.12 22.00
C LEU A 106 -38.26 0.31 22.79
N SER A 107 -39.27 -0.21 22.08
CA SER A 107 -40.27 -1.11 22.64
C SER A 107 -39.67 -2.44 23.12
N ALA A 108 -40.44 -3.19 23.92
CA ALA A 108 -40.02 -4.52 24.37
C ALA A 108 -39.77 -5.50 23.21
N ALA A 109 -40.55 -5.39 22.12
CA ALA A 109 -40.39 -6.21 20.92
C ALA A 109 -39.08 -5.89 20.18
N GLU A 110 -38.76 -4.59 20.02
CA GLU A 110 -37.49 -4.17 19.41
C GLU A 110 -36.30 -4.56 20.29
N LEU A 111 -36.41 -4.42 21.62
CA LEU A 111 -35.37 -4.90 22.54
C LEU A 111 -35.16 -6.41 22.44
N GLN A 112 -36.24 -7.19 22.36
CA GLN A 112 -36.18 -8.64 22.16
C GLN A 112 -35.48 -8.96 20.83
N GLN A 113 -35.86 -8.29 19.75
CA GLN A 113 -35.26 -8.50 18.44
C GLN A 113 -33.77 -8.17 18.44
N LEU A 114 -33.38 -7.00 18.98
CA LEU A 114 -32.01 -6.51 18.99
C LEU A 114 -31.09 -7.26 19.95
N LEU A 115 -31.59 -7.59 21.14
CA LEU A 115 -30.77 -8.16 22.22
C LEU A 115 -30.77 -9.68 22.22
N VAL A 116 -31.83 -10.32 21.71
CA VAL A 116 -32.02 -11.76 21.78
C VAL A 116 -32.07 -12.38 20.39
N ASP A 117 -33.00 -11.96 19.53
CA ASP A 117 -33.27 -12.67 18.28
C ASP A 117 -32.09 -12.54 17.29
N TRP A 118 -31.56 -11.33 17.10
CA TRP A 118 -30.37 -11.09 16.27
C TRP A 118 -29.07 -11.62 16.89
N ASN A 119 -29.03 -11.79 18.21
CA ASN A 119 -27.88 -12.36 18.92
C ASN A 119 -28.03 -13.86 19.18
N ASN A 120 -29.01 -14.54 18.59
CA ASN A 120 -29.21 -15.97 18.75
C ASN A 120 -28.24 -16.79 17.89
N ASN A 121 -26.94 -16.59 18.13
CA ASN A 121 -25.83 -17.21 17.42
C ASN A 121 -25.16 -18.35 18.22
N LYS A 122 -25.89 -18.93 19.20
CA LYS A 122 -25.37 -20.01 20.04
C LYS A 122 -25.09 -21.25 19.20
N LYS A 123 -23.81 -21.60 19.04
CA LYS A 123 -23.37 -22.84 18.41
C LYS A 123 -22.88 -23.88 19.42
N ALA A 124 -23.04 -25.14 19.06
CA ALA A 124 -22.40 -26.26 19.73
C ALA A 124 -20.91 -26.30 19.36
N VAL A 125 -20.08 -25.59 20.12
CA VAL A 125 -18.62 -25.63 20.00
C VAL A 125 -18.07 -26.44 21.16
N ASN A 126 -17.11 -27.34 20.92
CA ASN A 126 -16.38 -28.02 21.99
C ASN A 126 -15.48 -27.01 22.72
N ARG A 127 -16.00 -26.44 23.80
CA ARG A 127 -15.30 -25.40 24.60
C ARG A 127 -14.07 -25.92 25.35
N ALA A 128 -13.92 -27.24 25.47
CA ALA A 128 -12.75 -27.86 26.06
C ALA A 128 -11.64 -28.16 25.05
N ALA A 129 -11.90 -27.99 23.74
CA ALA A 129 -10.93 -28.29 22.71
C ALA A 129 -9.80 -27.25 22.65
N THR A 130 -8.63 -27.72 22.25
CA THR A 130 -7.47 -26.93 21.83
C THR A 130 -7.25 -27.08 20.32
N MET A 131 -6.49 -26.18 19.71
CA MET A 131 -6.20 -26.23 18.27
C MET A 131 -5.56 -27.55 17.84
N HIS A 132 -4.56 -28.02 18.58
CA HIS A 132 -3.88 -29.28 18.30
C HIS A 132 -4.80 -30.49 18.53
N SER A 133 -5.73 -30.45 19.49
CA SER A 133 -6.69 -31.55 19.69
C SER A 133 -7.63 -31.73 18.49
N LEU A 134 -8.02 -30.64 17.83
CA LEU A 134 -8.84 -30.69 16.61
C LEU A 134 -8.07 -31.31 15.44
N PHE A 135 -6.79 -30.94 15.28
CA PHE A 135 -5.90 -31.57 14.31
C PHE A 135 -5.70 -33.07 14.62
N MET A 136 -5.40 -33.44 15.85
CA MET A 136 -5.21 -34.84 16.26
C MET A 136 -6.45 -35.69 15.99
N ALA A 137 -7.64 -35.16 16.26
CA ALA A 137 -8.90 -35.82 15.94
C ALA A 137 -9.05 -36.04 14.43
N GLN A 138 -8.68 -35.07 13.59
CA GLN A 138 -8.68 -35.23 12.13
C GLN A 138 -7.63 -36.23 11.66
N ALA A 139 -6.40 -36.15 12.18
CA ALA A 139 -5.32 -37.05 11.79
C ALA A 139 -5.65 -38.53 12.11
N ALA A 140 -6.33 -38.78 13.23
CA ALA A 140 -6.84 -40.09 13.57
C ALA A 140 -7.99 -40.57 12.64
N ARG A 141 -8.78 -39.65 12.08
CA ARG A 141 -9.87 -40.00 11.15
C ARG A 141 -9.37 -40.37 9.77
N THR A 142 -8.38 -39.66 9.23
CA THR A 142 -7.90 -39.82 7.86
C THR A 142 -6.36 -39.88 7.78
N PRO A 143 -5.70 -40.86 8.41
CA PRO A 143 -4.24 -40.88 8.54
C PRO A 143 -3.52 -40.94 7.18
N ASP A 144 -4.09 -41.63 6.19
CA ASP A 144 -3.47 -41.83 4.88
C ASP A 144 -3.70 -40.67 3.89
N ALA A 145 -4.57 -39.71 4.23
CA ALA A 145 -4.85 -38.56 3.37
C ALA A 145 -3.68 -37.55 3.41
N THR A 146 -3.40 -36.88 2.29
CA THR A 146 -2.37 -35.83 2.22
C THR A 146 -2.79 -34.62 3.06
N ALA A 147 -1.97 -34.24 4.04
CA ALA A 147 -2.22 -33.10 4.92
C ALA A 147 -1.55 -31.82 4.41
N ILE A 148 -0.26 -31.91 4.08
CA ILE A 148 0.54 -30.75 3.67
C ILE A 148 1.35 -31.06 2.40
N VAL A 149 1.47 -30.05 1.54
CA VAL A 149 2.26 -30.10 0.30
C VAL A 149 3.12 -28.85 0.23
N PHE A 150 4.39 -29.02 -0.11
CA PHE A 150 5.31 -27.94 -0.43
C PHE A 150 6.18 -28.39 -1.60
N GLU A 151 6.08 -27.68 -2.73
CA GLU A 151 6.71 -28.08 -3.99
C GLU A 151 6.44 -29.56 -4.35
N ASN A 152 7.49 -30.36 -4.53
CA ASN A 152 7.41 -31.78 -4.89
C ASN A 152 7.32 -32.70 -3.66
N GLN A 153 7.25 -32.13 -2.45
CA GLN A 153 7.20 -32.88 -1.20
C GLN A 153 5.78 -32.82 -0.61
N SER A 154 5.40 -33.89 0.08
CA SER A 154 4.12 -33.95 0.78
C SER A 154 4.23 -34.82 2.02
N MET A 155 3.34 -34.59 3.00
CA MET A 155 3.14 -35.47 4.15
C MET A 155 1.66 -35.77 4.32
N SER A 156 1.37 -37.03 4.61
CA SER A 156 0.05 -37.47 5.06
C SER A 156 -0.26 -36.96 6.47
N TYR A 157 -1.54 -36.99 6.86
CA TYR A 157 -1.98 -36.67 8.20
C TYR A 157 -1.30 -37.54 9.27
N GLY A 158 -1.12 -38.83 9.02
CA GLY A 158 -0.46 -39.76 9.94
C GLY A 158 1.04 -39.51 10.06
N GLU A 159 1.72 -39.17 8.96
CA GLU A 159 3.13 -38.77 9.00
C GLU A 159 3.33 -37.46 9.75
N LEU A 160 2.51 -36.45 9.46
CA LEU A 160 2.55 -35.17 10.15
C LEU A 160 2.24 -35.34 11.65
N ASP A 161 1.28 -36.19 12.01
CA ASP A 161 0.95 -36.46 13.41
C ASP A 161 2.12 -37.10 14.17
N ARG A 162 2.74 -38.15 13.61
CA ARG A 162 3.93 -38.78 14.20
C ARG A 162 5.07 -37.80 14.35
N ARG A 163 5.39 -37.06 13.28
CA ARG A 163 6.50 -36.11 13.24
C ARG A 163 6.34 -35.01 14.30
N THR A 164 5.12 -34.49 14.44
CA THR A 164 4.79 -33.47 15.45
C THR A 164 4.72 -34.04 16.86
N ASN A 165 4.35 -35.31 17.06
CA ASN A 165 4.42 -35.98 18.37
C ASN A 165 5.88 -36.12 18.85
N GLN A 166 6.79 -36.54 17.96
CA GLN A 166 8.22 -36.67 18.26
C GLN A 166 8.84 -35.33 18.67
N LEU A 167 8.54 -34.27 17.92
CA LEU A 167 8.95 -32.90 18.27
C LEU A 167 8.34 -32.46 19.60
N ALA A 168 7.07 -32.78 19.86
CA ALA A 168 6.42 -32.40 21.11
C ALA A 168 7.06 -33.07 22.35
N HIS A 169 7.46 -34.35 22.27
CA HIS A 169 8.21 -35.03 23.34
C HIS A 169 9.54 -34.33 23.61
N GLU A 170 10.26 -33.96 22.56
CA GLU A 170 11.52 -33.23 22.68
C GLU A 170 11.33 -31.87 23.36
N LEU A 171 10.32 -31.11 22.93
CA LEU A 171 9.99 -29.82 23.53
C LEU A 171 9.57 -29.96 25.01
N GLN A 172 8.79 -30.99 25.38
CA GLN A 172 8.46 -31.25 26.78
C GLN A 172 9.70 -31.59 27.62
N ARG A 173 10.67 -32.32 27.05
CA ARG A 173 11.96 -32.61 27.69
C ARG A 173 12.79 -31.36 27.93
N LEU A 174 12.73 -30.39 27.01
CA LEU A 174 13.30 -29.05 27.15
C LEU A 174 12.48 -28.14 28.09
N GLY A 175 11.40 -28.66 28.68
CA GLY A 175 10.59 -27.97 29.68
C GLY A 175 9.49 -27.08 29.09
N ILE A 176 9.15 -27.22 27.81
CA ILE A 176 7.99 -26.54 27.22
C ILE A 176 6.68 -27.13 27.75
N GLY A 177 5.70 -26.27 27.99
CA GLY A 177 4.38 -26.59 28.53
C GLY A 177 3.48 -25.34 28.51
N PRO A 178 2.35 -25.36 29.24
CA PRO A 178 1.38 -24.27 29.24
C PRO A 178 2.01 -22.91 29.52
N GLU A 179 1.52 -21.87 28.84
CA GLU A 179 1.97 -20.47 28.95
C GLU A 179 3.41 -20.19 28.51
N LYS A 180 4.16 -21.18 28.02
CA LYS A 180 5.53 -20.97 27.54
C LYS A 180 5.57 -20.67 26.04
N PRO A 181 6.13 -19.51 25.62
CA PRO A 181 6.33 -19.21 24.22
C PRO A 181 7.49 -20.04 23.66
N VAL A 182 7.41 -20.40 22.37
CA VAL A 182 8.51 -21.02 21.61
C VAL A 182 8.68 -20.22 20.34
N GLY A 183 9.88 -19.70 20.12
CA GLY A 183 10.20 -18.94 18.91
C GLY A 183 10.28 -19.88 17.71
N LEU A 184 9.64 -19.51 16.60
CA LEU A 184 9.70 -20.25 15.34
C LEU A 184 10.34 -19.34 14.28
N PHE A 185 11.66 -19.48 14.10
CA PHE A 185 12.48 -18.71 13.17
C PHE A 185 12.81 -19.54 11.93
N ILE A 186 11.89 -19.56 10.98
CA ILE A 186 11.96 -20.44 9.82
C ILE A 186 11.29 -19.82 8.59
N GLU A 187 11.80 -20.15 7.42
CA GLU A 187 11.15 -19.86 6.13
C GLU A 187 9.96 -20.80 5.86
N ARG A 188 9.21 -20.55 4.78
CA ARG A 188 8.08 -21.40 4.39
C ARG A 188 8.55 -22.78 3.94
N GLY A 189 7.92 -23.81 4.47
CA GLY A 189 8.18 -25.19 4.08
C GLY A 189 7.42 -26.17 4.97
N LEU A 190 7.67 -27.47 4.77
CA LEU A 190 7.00 -28.50 5.57
C LEU A 190 7.36 -28.42 7.06
N ASP A 191 8.63 -28.11 7.37
CA ASP A 191 9.13 -28.03 8.75
C ASP A 191 8.49 -26.89 9.55
N MET A 192 8.02 -25.83 8.87
CA MET A 192 7.24 -24.75 9.47
C MET A 192 5.96 -25.29 10.12
N ILE A 193 5.20 -26.14 9.41
CA ILE A 193 3.95 -26.72 9.93
C ILE A 193 4.24 -27.75 11.02
N VAL A 194 5.32 -28.53 10.88
CA VAL A 194 5.78 -29.45 11.92
C VAL A 194 6.11 -28.68 13.21
N GLY A 195 6.82 -27.56 13.10
CA GLY A 195 7.15 -26.66 14.21
C GLY A 195 5.91 -26.14 14.93
N LEU A 196 4.97 -25.53 14.17
CA LEU A 196 3.72 -25.00 14.71
C LEU A 196 2.93 -26.06 15.51
N LEU A 197 2.66 -27.21 14.90
CA LEU A 197 1.89 -28.27 15.54
C LEU A 197 2.65 -28.94 16.70
N GLY A 198 3.97 -29.12 16.57
CA GLY A 198 4.81 -29.69 17.63
C GLY A 198 4.83 -28.82 18.88
N ILE A 199 4.95 -27.49 18.72
CA ILE A 199 4.88 -26.52 19.83
C ILE A 199 3.53 -26.64 20.54
N LEU A 200 2.44 -26.60 19.78
CA LEU A 200 1.09 -26.66 20.35
C LEU A 200 0.83 -27.99 21.06
N LYS A 201 1.26 -29.11 20.48
CA LYS A 201 1.13 -30.44 21.09
C LYS A 201 1.94 -30.58 22.38
N ALA A 202 3.12 -29.97 22.46
CA ALA A 202 3.91 -29.92 23.69
C ALA A 202 3.20 -29.16 24.83
N GLY A 203 2.21 -28.33 24.47
CA GLY A 203 1.45 -27.48 25.37
C GLY A 203 1.91 -26.02 25.38
N GLY A 204 2.91 -25.67 24.56
CA GLY A 204 3.43 -24.30 24.43
C GLY A 204 2.66 -23.45 23.44
N ALA A 205 3.02 -22.16 23.40
CA ALA A 205 2.48 -21.19 22.45
C ALA A 205 3.55 -20.81 21.42
N TYR A 206 3.22 -20.76 20.13
CA TYR A 206 4.23 -20.39 19.13
C TYR A 206 4.34 -18.86 19.00
N LEU A 207 5.57 -18.38 18.81
CA LEU A 207 5.90 -17.01 18.45
C LEU A 207 6.57 -17.05 17.06
N PRO A 208 5.89 -16.65 15.98
CA PRO A 208 6.49 -16.62 14.65
C PRO A 208 7.53 -15.49 14.58
N LEU A 209 8.71 -15.84 14.08
CA LEU A 209 9.84 -14.93 13.89
C LEU A 209 10.25 -15.01 12.41
N ASP A 210 9.87 -13.99 11.64
CA ASP A 210 10.16 -13.94 10.21
C ASP A 210 11.66 -13.68 9.98
N PRO A 211 12.40 -14.58 9.27
CA PRO A 211 13.81 -14.38 8.97
C PRO A 211 14.14 -13.12 8.18
N THR A 212 13.16 -12.54 7.48
CA THR A 212 13.35 -11.30 6.71
C THR A 212 13.29 -10.04 7.58
N TYR A 213 12.93 -10.16 8.86
CA TYR A 213 12.88 -9.01 9.76
C TYR A 213 14.28 -8.56 10.19
N PRO A 214 14.48 -7.26 10.50
CA PRO A 214 15.74 -6.79 11.04
C PRO A 214 16.15 -7.56 12.31
N SER A 215 17.45 -7.87 12.43
CA SER A 215 18.01 -8.64 13.55
C SER A 215 17.62 -8.08 14.93
N ASP A 216 17.68 -6.75 15.10
CA ASP A 216 17.30 -6.08 16.35
C ASP A 216 15.83 -6.28 16.72
N ARG A 217 14.95 -6.38 15.71
CA ARG A 217 13.52 -6.64 15.94
C ARG A 217 13.29 -8.07 16.42
N ILE A 218 14.00 -9.04 15.83
CA ILE A 218 13.94 -10.44 16.26
C ILE A 218 14.49 -10.56 17.68
N ALA A 219 15.62 -9.91 17.98
CA ALA A 219 16.23 -9.89 19.30
C ALA A 219 15.25 -9.36 20.37
N PHE A 220 14.62 -8.23 20.08
CA PHE A 220 13.60 -7.64 20.95
C PHE A 220 12.43 -8.59 21.21
N MET A 221 11.87 -9.22 20.17
CA MET A 221 10.74 -10.15 20.33
C MET A 221 11.11 -11.39 21.15
N VAL A 222 12.32 -11.91 20.96
CA VAL A 222 12.84 -13.06 21.71
C VAL A 222 13.03 -12.72 23.18
N GLU A 223 13.57 -11.53 23.48
CA GLU A 223 13.78 -11.05 24.85
C GLU A 223 12.46 -10.70 25.55
N ASP A 224 11.59 -9.91 24.90
CA ASP A 224 10.32 -9.44 25.46
C ASP A 224 9.35 -10.60 25.75
N ALA A 225 9.29 -11.60 24.87
CA ALA A 225 8.49 -12.80 25.11
C ALA A 225 9.17 -13.79 26.08
N GLY A 226 10.44 -13.59 26.43
CA GLY A 226 11.18 -14.50 27.31
C GLY A 226 11.30 -15.91 26.72
N VAL A 227 11.62 -16.01 25.43
CA VAL A 227 11.64 -17.29 24.68
C VAL A 227 12.73 -18.24 25.23
N PRO A 228 12.37 -19.40 25.81
CA PRO A 228 13.34 -20.37 26.34
C PRO A 228 13.88 -21.32 25.26
N VAL A 229 13.11 -21.57 24.18
CA VAL A 229 13.46 -22.48 23.08
C VAL A 229 13.12 -21.83 21.76
N LEU A 230 14.02 -21.95 20.78
CA LEU A 230 13.87 -21.42 19.43
C LEU A 230 14.02 -22.56 18.42
N LEU A 231 13.02 -22.73 17.56
CA LEU A 231 13.02 -23.68 16.44
C LEU A 231 13.49 -22.97 15.17
N THR A 232 14.42 -23.59 14.43
CA THR A 232 14.97 -23.03 13.20
C THR A 232 15.47 -24.11 12.24
N LEU A 233 16.08 -23.72 11.13
CA LEU A 233 16.85 -24.60 10.23
C LEU A 233 18.33 -24.26 10.35
N ASN A 234 19.20 -25.24 10.13
CA ASN A 234 20.63 -25.06 10.35
C ASN A 234 21.24 -23.92 9.51
N HIS A 235 20.76 -23.72 8.28
CA HIS A 235 21.25 -22.66 7.41
C HIS A 235 20.81 -21.24 7.85
N LEU A 236 19.77 -21.12 8.69
CA LEU A 236 19.28 -19.85 9.23
C LEU A 236 19.95 -19.46 10.56
N VAL A 237 20.63 -20.40 11.21
CA VAL A 237 21.34 -20.15 12.48
C VAL A 237 22.27 -18.93 12.44
N PRO A 238 23.07 -18.67 11.37
CA PRO A 238 23.92 -17.50 11.31
C PRO A 238 23.17 -16.15 11.31
N GLN A 239 21.89 -16.13 11.00
CA GLN A 239 21.05 -14.93 10.96
C GLN A 239 20.40 -14.62 12.32
N LEU A 240 20.45 -15.54 13.27
CA LEU A 240 19.88 -15.33 14.59
C LEU A 240 20.66 -14.26 15.36
N PRO A 241 19.97 -13.28 15.98
CA PRO A 241 20.63 -12.33 16.87
C PRO A 241 21.16 -13.04 18.13
N PRO A 242 22.08 -12.41 18.88
CA PRO A 242 22.48 -12.90 20.19
C PRO A 242 21.26 -13.11 21.11
N HIS A 243 21.12 -14.32 21.67
CA HIS A 243 20.01 -14.69 22.56
C HIS A 243 20.43 -15.77 23.57
N SER A 244 19.60 -16.00 24.59
CA SER A 244 19.79 -17.05 25.61
C SER A 244 18.96 -18.33 25.37
N ALA A 245 18.07 -18.32 24.37
CA ALA A 245 17.21 -19.46 24.04
C ALA A 245 18.00 -20.70 23.61
N HIS A 246 17.49 -21.89 23.94
CA HIS A 246 18.00 -23.15 23.39
C HIS A 246 17.55 -23.32 21.95
N VAL A 247 18.50 -23.43 21.01
CA VAL A 247 18.21 -23.56 19.57
C VAL A 247 18.07 -25.03 19.19
N LEU A 248 16.95 -25.39 18.58
CA LEU A 248 16.70 -26.72 18.00
C LEU A 248 16.51 -26.58 16.48
N ARG A 249 17.31 -27.33 15.71
CA ARG A 249 17.31 -27.28 14.24
C ARG A 249 16.49 -28.43 13.68
N LEU A 250 15.37 -28.11 13.03
CA LEU A 250 14.39 -29.10 12.55
C LEU A 250 14.89 -29.98 11.40
N ASP A 251 15.95 -29.57 10.73
CA ASP A 251 16.65 -30.33 9.69
C ASP A 251 17.78 -31.19 10.27
N THR A 252 18.73 -30.60 11.01
CA THR A 252 19.95 -31.31 11.42
C THR A 252 19.83 -32.05 12.76
N ASP A 253 18.98 -31.60 13.68
CA ASP A 253 18.77 -32.28 14.97
C ASP A 253 17.69 -33.37 14.89
N TRP A 254 17.08 -33.56 13.71
CA TRP A 254 15.97 -34.48 13.52
C TRP A 254 16.30 -35.94 13.90
N ALA A 255 17.53 -36.40 13.66
CA ALA A 255 17.99 -37.74 14.03
C ALA A 255 18.06 -38.01 15.56
N GLN A 256 17.89 -36.97 16.37
CA GLN A 256 17.71 -37.09 17.81
C GLN A 256 16.22 -36.99 18.17
N ILE A 257 15.49 -36.09 17.52
CA ILE A 257 14.05 -35.88 17.70
C ILE A 257 13.27 -37.15 17.34
N ASP A 258 13.64 -37.81 16.24
CA ASP A 258 12.97 -39.01 15.71
C ASP A 258 13.09 -40.26 16.61
N ARG A 259 14.01 -40.24 17.58
CA ARG A 259 14.16 -41.29 18.60
C ARG A 259 13.10 -41.21 19.69
N ASN A 260 12.46 -40.05 19.84
CA ASN A 260 11.34 -39.90 20.76
C ASN A 260 10.13 -40.73 20.27
N SER A 261 9.21 -41.01 21.20
CA SER A 261 7.97 -41.72 20.89
C SER A 261 7.15 -40.97 19.84
N ASP A 262 6.59 -41.71 18.87
CA ASP A 262 5.64 -41.17 17.88
C ASP A 262 4.20 -41.13 18.39
N ARG A 263 3.94 -41.68 19.59
CA ARG A 263 2.65 -41.59 20.29
C ARG A 263 2.38 -40.19 20.83
N PRO A 264 1.10 -39.78 20.95
CA PRO A 264 0.73 -38.49 21.52
C PRO A 264 1.36 -38.24 22.89
N VAL A 265 1.86 -37.03 23.09
CA VAL A 265 2.36 -36.54 24.39
C VAL A 265 1.23 -36.37 25.40
N ALA A 266 1.58 -36.31 26.68
CA ALA A 266 0.64 -35.90 27.72
C ALA A 266 0.11 -34.49 27.42
N GLN A 267 -1.21 -34.36 27.33
CA GLN A 267 -1.88 -33.08 27.07
C GLN A 267 -1.85 -32.24 28.35
N THR A 268 -1.05 -31.18 28.34
CA THR A 268 -0.83 -30.31 29.51
C THR A 268 -1.57 -28.97 29.40
N SER A 269 -1.93 -28.54 28.20
CA SER A 269 -2.65 -27.28 27.97
C SER A 269 -4.16 -27.49 27.79
N GLY A 270 -4.93 -26.49 28.22
CA GLY A 270 -6.39 -26.42 28.10
C GLY A 270 -6.85 -25.21 27.27
N PRO A 271 -8.17 -25.00 27.14
CA PRO A 271 -8.75 -23.97 26.28
C PRO A 271 -8.38 -22.53 26.70
N ASP A 272 -8.10 -22.30 27.98
CA ASP A 272 -7.72 -20.98 28.51
C ASP A 272 -6.20 -20.70 28.41
N ASN A 273 -5.40 -21.66 27.95
CA ASN A 273 -3.97 -21.45 27.78
C ASN A 273 -3.63 -20.76 26.45
N LEU A 274 -2.47 -20.09 26.43
CA LEU A 274 -1.94 -19.45 25.23
C LEU A 274 -1.74 -20.46 24.09
N SER A 275 -2.18 -20.08 22.90
CA SER A 275 -1.90 -20.81 21.65
C SER A 275 -0.79 -20.16 20.85
N TYR A 276 -0.78 -18.82 20.77
CA TYR A 276 0.25 -18.09 20.05
C TYR A 276 0.41 -16.68 20.57
N LEU A 277 1.56 -16.09 20.24
CA LEU A 277 1.86 -14.68 20.42
C LEU A 277 2.26 -14.11 19.07
N ILE A 278 1.54 -13.12 18.57
CA ILE A 278 1.89 -12.40 17.35
C ILE A 278 2.16 -10.94 17.69
N TYR A 279 3.32 -10.43 17.32
CA TYR A 279 3.68 -9.05 17.57
C TYR A 279 3.02 -8.12 16.56
N THR A 280 2.34 -7.11 17.08
CA THR A 280 1.75 -6.03 16.28
C THR A 280 2.45 -4.71 16.61
N SER A 281 2.31 -3.70 15.74
CA SER A 281 2.75 -2.36 16.06
C SER A 281 1.99 -1.84 17.29
N GLY A 282 2.70 -1.61 18.40
CA GLY A 282 2.11 -1.01 19.59
C GLY A 282 1.76 0.46 19.35
N SER A 283 0.71 0.94 20.02
CA SER A 283 0.36 2.37 20.04
C SER A 283 1.43 3.24 20.71
N THR A 284 2.35 2.61 21.45
CA THR A 284 3.47 3.22 22.18
C THR A 284 4.83 3.06 21.46
N GLY A 285 4.84 2.68 20.17
CA GLY A 285 6.07 2.57 19.36
C GLY A 285 6.85 1.27 19.51
N LYS A 286 6.78 0.58 20.66
CA LYS A 286 7.34 -0.77 20.83
C LYS A 286 6.36 -1.83 20.29
N PRO A 287 6.83 -2.83 19.51
CA PRO A 287 6.01 -3.97 19.15
C PRO A 287 5.43 -4.64 20.40
N LYS A 288 4.15 -5.01 20.36
CA LYS A 288 3.45 -5.67 21.47
C LYS A 288 3.00 -7.07 21.07
N GLY A 289 3.36 -8.07 21.87
CA GLY A 289 2.90 -9.45 21.69
C GLY A 289 1.42 -9.58 22.03
N VAL A 290 0.58 -9.79 21.02
CA VAL A 290 -0.84 -10.09 21.20
C VAL A 290 -0.96 -11.56 21.58
N MET A 291 -1.35 -11.80 22.83
CA MET A 291 -1.54 -13.12 23.41
C MET A 291 -2.94 -13.65 23.10
N VAL A 292 -3.02 -14.78 22.39
CA VAL A 292 -4.30 -15.40 22.02
C VAL A 292 -4.39 -16.80 22.63
N GLN A 293 -5.55 -17.13 23.20
CA GLN A 293 -5.81 -18.42 23.84
C GLN A 293 -6.47 -19.40 22.85
N HIS A 294 -6.33 -20.69 23.12
CA HIS A 294 -6.93 -21.74 22.31
C HIS A 294 -8.44 -21.58 22.10
N ARG A 295 -9.20 -21.21 23.14
CA ARG A 295 -10.65 -20.99 23.05
C ARG A 295 -11.05 -19.90 22.06
N ASN A 296 -10.21 -18.86 21.88
CA ASN A 296 -10.47 -17.78 20.94
C ASN A 296 -10.42 -18.33 19.52
N VAL A 297 -9.37 -19.08 19.21
CA VAL A 297 -9.16 -19.69 17.89
C VAL A 297 -10.23 -20.75 17.61
N VAL A 298 -10.50 -21.66 18.55
CA VAL A 298 -11.51 -22.71 18.36
C VAL A 298 -12.91 -22.11 18.09
N ASN A 299 -13.27 -21.02 18.79
CA ASN A 299 -14.51 -20.30 18.51
C ASN A 299 -14.49 -19.67 17.10
N PHE A 300 -13.39 -19.03 16.71
CA PHE A 300 -13.22 -18.45 15.38
C PHE A 300 -13.36 -19.51 14.28
N LEU A 301 -12.68 -20.65 14.41
CA LEU A 301 -12.75 -21.76 13.45
C LEU A 301 -14.19 -22.30 13.29
N ALA A 302 -14.93 -22.44 14.40
CA ALA A 302 -16.33 -22.87 14.36
C ALA A 302 -17.28 -21.81 13.76
N GLY A 303 -16.90 -20.53 13.81
CA GLY A 303 -17.61 -19.46 13.10
C GLY A 303 -17.44 -19.59 11.59
N MET A 304 -16.23 -19.87 11.14
CA MET A 304 -15.88 -19.98 9.71
C MET A 304 -16.56 -21.14 8.98
N ASP A 305 -16.94 -22.19 9.70
CA ASP A 305 -17.68 -23.32 9.12
C ASP A 305 -19.02 -22.92 8.48
N ASP A 306 -19.63 -21.78 8.86
CA ASP A 306 -20.87 -21.28 8.21
C ASP A 306 -20.61 -20.42 6.97
N HIS A 307 -19.39 -19.91 6.82
CA HIS A 307 -19.04 -18.92 5.80
C HIS A 307 -18.18 -19.50 4.69
N ILE A 308 -17.49 -20.60 4.97
CA ILE A 308 -16.55 -21.23 4.04
C ILE A 308 -17.06 -22.64 3.76
N PRO A 309 -17.67 -22.90 2.59
CA PRO A 309 -18.00 -24.26 2.19
C PRO A 309 -16.73 -25.06 1.96
N TYR A 310 -16.72 -26.32 2.39
CA TYR A 310 -15.62 -27.25 2.15
C TYR A 310 -16.10 -28.68 2.08
N GLU A 311 -15.35 -29.49 1.36
CA GLU A 311 -15.46 -30.94 1.34
C GLU A 311 -14.15 -31.59 1.82
N ALA A 312 -14.25 -32.83 2.32
CA ALA A 312 -13.07 -33.57 2.74
C ALA A 312 -12.16 -33.83 1.54
N GLY A 313 -10.88 -33.47 1.65
CA GLY A 313 -9.91 -33.59 0.56
C GLY A 313 -9.73 -32.34 -0.30
N ASP A 314 -10.53 -31.29 -0.07
CA ASP A 314 -10.31 -29.98 -0.69
C ASP A 314 -8.92 -29.43 -0.37
N SER A 315 -8.44 -28.53 -1.24
CA SER A 315 -7.12 -27.92 -1.09
C SER A 315 -7.23 -26.47 -0.62
N TRP A 316 -6.38 -26.09 0.32
CA TRP A 316 -6.23 -24.71 0.78
C TRP A 316 -4.82 -24.21 0.46
N LEU A 317 -4.68 -23.09 -0.24
CA LEU A 317 -3.39 -22.45 -0.46
C LEU A 317 -3.06 -21.51 0.70
N THR A 318 -1.94 -21.73 1.39
CA THR A 318 -1.45 -20.80 2.43
C THR A 318 -0.40 -19.85 1.86
N VAL A 319 -0.75 -18.57 1.81
CA VAL A 319 0.07 -17.46 1.28
C VAL A 319 0.37 -16.42 2.35
N THR A 320 -0.38 -16.39 3.45
CA THR A 320 -0.22 -15.37 4.48
C THR A 320 1.02 -15.66 5.33
N SER A 321 1.79 -14.62 5.69
CA SER A 321 2.94 -14.77 6.60
C SER A 321 2.45 -15.19 7.99
N LEU A 322 3.21 -16.06 8.67
CA LEU A 322 2.88 -16.50 10.04
C LEU A 322 2.87 -15.35 11.06
N SER A 323 3.55 -14.24 10.75
CA SER A 323 3.54 -13.02 11.55
C SER A 323 2.21 -12.26 11.47
N PHE A 324 1.24 -12.71 10.69
CA PHE A 324 -0.13 -12.22 10.64
C PHE A 324 -1.13 -13.30 11.05
N ASP A 325 -2.16 -12.92 11.80
CA ASP A 325 -3.13 -13.82 12.42
C ASP A 325 -4.08 -14.51 11.42
N ILE A 326 -4.25 -13.97 10.21
CA ILE A 326 -4.98 -14.64 9.12
C ILE A 326 -4.36 -16.01 8.79
N SER A 327 -3.04 -16.21 8.96
CA SER A 327 -2.39 -17.51 8.78
C SER A 327 -2.97 -18.61 9.68
N VAL A 328 -3.56 -18.24 10.83
CA VAL A 328 -4.21 -19.18 11.76
C VAL A 328 -5.42 -19.84 11.10
N LEU A 329 -6.19 -19.08 10.31
CA LEU A 329 -7.28 -19.61 9.49
C LEU A 329 -6.71 -20.61 8.49
N GLU A 330 -5.76 -20.17 7.68
CA GLU A 330 -5.21 -20.98 6.57
C GLU A 330 -4.66 -22.31 7.06
N VAL A 331 -3.92 -22.32 8.17
CA VAL A 331 -3.25 -23.53 8.68
C VAL A 331 -4.18 -24.39 9.53
N PHE A 332 -4.78 -23.83 10.58
CA PHE A 332 -5.43 -24.67 11.60
C PHE A 332 -6.88 -24.98 11.27
N TRP A 333 -7.58 -24.12 10.53
CA TRP A 333 -8.93 -24.46 10.04
C TRP A 333 -8.84 -25.61 9.04
N SER A 334 -8.03 -25.46 7.98
CA SER A 334 -7.89 -26.46 6.93
C SER A 334 -7.48 -27.83 7.48
N LEU A 335 -6.41 -27.88 8.29
CA LEU A 335 -5.88 -29.14 8.83
C LEU A 335 -6.80 -29.80 9.85
N SER A 336 -7.67 -29.06 10.53
CA SER A 336 -8.64 -29.68 11.46
C SER A 336 -9.92 -30.20 10.77
N ARG A 337 -10.14 -29.81 9.51
CA ARG A 337 -11.29 -30.22 8.69
C ARG A 337 -10.95 -31.29 7.64
N GLY A 338 -9.68 -31.69 7.53
CA GLY A 338 -9.26 -32.75 6.61
C GLY A 338 -8.90 -32.25 5.21
N LEU A 339 -8.70 -30.94 5.06
CA LEU A 339 -8.23 -30.36 3.80
C LEU A 339 -6.73 -30.61 3.63
N LYS A 340 -6.27 -30.53 2.39
CA LYS A 340 -4.86 -30.51 2.02
C LYS A 340 -4.36 -29.08 1.99
N LEU A 341 -3.41 -28.74 2.85
CA LEU A 341 -2.77 -27.43 2.89
C LEU A 341 -1.59 -27.38 1.92
N VAL A 342 -1.69 -26.55 0.89
CA VAL A 342 -0.64 -26.28 -0.09
C VAL A 342 0.13 -25.04 0.36
N ILE A 343 1.40 -25.20 0.69
CA ILE A 343 2.25 -24.12 1.19
C ILE A 343 2.85 -23.37 0.01
N TYR A 344 2.58 -22.07 -0.07
CA TYR A 344 3.22 -21.19 -1.05
C TYR A 344 4.70 -21.01 -0.68
N ALA A 345 5.60 -21.03 -1.68
CA ALA A 345 7.00 -20.68 -1.47
C ALA A 345 7.14 -19.15 -1.52
N ASP A 346 7.77 -18.54 -0.51
CA ASP A 346 8.08 -17.10 -0.56
C ASP A 346 9.07 -16.79 -1.70
N LYS A 347 8.89 -15.61 -2.30
CA LYS A 347 9.68 -14.78 -3.23
C LYS A 347 10.89 -15.34 -4.01
N SER A 348 11.63 -16.35 -3.58
CA SER A 348 12.74 -16.92 -4.37
C SER A 348 12.26 -17.60 -5.65
N ARG A 349 11.06 -18.22 -5.62
CA ARG A 349 10.43 -18.80 -6.81
C ARG A 349 9.66 -17.78 -7.63
N GLU A 350 9.12 -16.74 -7.01
CA GLU A 350 8.53 -15.61 -7.74
C GLU A 350 9.62 -14.80 -8.42
N GLU A 351 10.78 -14.59 -7.80
CA GLU A 351 11.98 -14.06 -8.43
C GLU A 351 12.50 -15.02 -9.51
N ALA A 352 12.52 -16.34 -9.28
CA ALA A 352 12.89 -17.31 -10.31
C ALA A 352 11.87 -17.42 -11.46
N ASP A 353 10.58 -17.19 -11.21
CA ASP A 353 9.47 -17.19 -12.18
C ASP A 353 9.38 -15.84 -12.91
N LEU A 354 9.72 -14.73 -12.26
CA LEU A 354 9.91 -13.40 -12.85
C LEU A 354 11.20 -13.37 -13.70
N LEU A 355 12.27 -14.05 -13.26
CA LEU A 355 13.53 -14.26 -13.98
C LEU A 355 13.44 -15.34 -15.07
N SER A 356 12.44 -16.23 -15.01
CA SER A 356 12.16 -17.24 -16.05
C SER A 356 10.92 -16.93 -16.88
N SER A 357 10.25 -15.81 -16.60
CA SER A 357 9.17 -15.24 -17.40
C SER A 357 9.69 -15.02 -18.83
N PRO A 358 8.85 -15.22 -19.87
CA PRO A 358 9.20 -14.83 -21.23
C PRO A 358 9.68 -13.37 -21.33
N MET A 359 9.27 -12.52 -20.38
CA MET A 359 9.68 -11.12 -20.26
C MET A 359 11.06 -10.92 -19.60
N ALA A 360 11.62 -11.90 -18.90
CA ALA A 360 13.00 -11.81 -18.38
C ALA A 360 14.04 -11.66 -19.51
N ASN A 361 13.72 -12.22 -20.69
CA ASN A 361 14.49 -12.09 -21.92
C ASN A 361 14.15 -10.81 -22.73
N LYS A 362 13.23 -9.97 -22.25
CA LYS A 362 12.97 -8.66 -22.85
C LYS A 362 14.15 -7.74 -22.53
N ALA A 363 14.77 -7.18 -23.58
CA ALA A 363 15.77 -6.13 -23.40
C ALA A 363 15.08 -4.91 -22.78
N VAL A 364 15.66 -4.37 -21.71
CA VAL A 364 15.27 -3.08 -21.13
C VAL A 364 16.31 -2.06 -21.57
N ASP A 365 15.86 -0.94 -22.11
CA ASP A 365 16.76 0.14 -22.49
C ASP A 365 17.17 0.95 -21.25
N PHE A 366 18.28 1.67 -21.34
CA PHE A 366 18.76 2.57 -20.30
C PHE A 366 18.85 3.97 -20.85
N THR A 367 18.26 4.92 -20.12
CA THR A 367 18.22 6.33 -20.48
C THR A 367 18.79 7.17 -19.33
N LEU A 368 19.31 8.36 -19.62
CA LEU A 368 19.84 9.27 -18.61
C LEU A 368 18.78 10.30 -18.24
N PHE A 369 18.50 10.44 -16.96
CA PHE A 369 17.47 11.33 -16.46
C PHE A 369 18.07 12.38 -15.53
N TYR A 370 17.55 13.60 -15.68
CA TYR A 370 18.00 14.78 -14.97
C TYR A 370 16.80 15.45 -14.29
N PHE A 371 17.01 15.96 -13.09
CA PHE A 371 16.01 16.56 -12.22
C PHE A 371 16.61 17.71 -11.39
N SER A 372 17.76 17.49 -10.74
CA SER A 372 18.41 18.38 -9.76
C SER A 372 17.61 18.63 -8.48
N SER A 373 18.26 18.45 -7.31
CA SER A 373 17.72 18.82 -5.99
C SER A 373 18.66 19.77 -5.24
N ASP A 374 19.41 20.59 -5.98
CA ASP A 374 20.44 21.46 -5.43
C ASP A 374 20.18 22.91 -5.85
N GLU A 375 20.15 23.81 -4.88
CA GLU A 375 20.22 25.25 -5.15
C GLU A 375 21.65 25.54 -5.56
N SER A 376 21.93 25.47 -6.87
CA SER A 376 23.29 25.71 -7.36
C SER A 376 23.92 26.95 -6.70
N GLU A 377 24.92 26.73 -5.84
CA GLU A 377 25.54 27.80 -5.06
C GLU A 377 25.90 28.98 -5.97
N GLU A 378 25.68 30.21 -5.48
CA GLU A 378 26.10 31.40 -6.20
C GLU A 378 27.61 31.32 -6.47
N GLY A 379 28.01 31.45 -7.75
CA GLY A 379 29.42 31.45 -8.15
C GLY A 379 29.99 30.13 -8.68
N VAL A 380 29.24 29.03 -8.73
CA VAL A 380 29.70 27.78 -9.39
C VAL A 380 29.70 27.94 -10.92
N PRO A 381 30.86 27.90 -11.61
CA PRO A 381 30.92 27.94 -13.07
C PRO A 381 30.44 26.60 -13.66
N ASN A 382 29.95 26.63 -14.91
CA ASN A 382 29.53 25.43 -15.67
C ASN A 382 28.39 24.60 -15.04
N LYS A 383 27.33 25.27 -14.57
CA LYS A 383 26.15 24.64 -13.93
C LYS A 383 25.48 23.51 -14.75
N TYR A 384 25.63 23.50 -16.07
CA TYR A 384 25.07 22.48 -16.97
C TYR A 384 26.10 21.43 -17.44
N HIS A 385 27.29 21.38 -16.82
CA HIS A 385 28.36 20.48 -17.25
C HIS A 385 27.94 19.00 -17.22
N LEU A 386 27.30 18.56 -16.13
CA LEU A 386 26.82 17.19 -15.99
C LEU A 386 25.78 16.82 -17.06
N LEU A 387 24.87 17.74 -17.39
CA LEU A 387 23.88 17.54 -18.45
C LEU A 387 24.56 17.38 -19.81
N LEU A 388 25.45 18.30 -20.17
CA LEU A 388 26.06 18.31 -21.51
C LEU A 388 27.06 17.17 -21.71
N GLU A 389 27.93 16.90 -20.74
CA GLU A 389 28.90 15.80 -20.85
C GLU A 389 28.24 14.44 -20.67
N GLY A 390 27.26 14.31 -19.77
CA GLY A 390 26.48 13.09 -19.65
C GLY A 390 25.66 12.79 -20.90
N ALA A 391 25.07 13.80 -21.55
CA ALA A 391 24.38 13.63 -22.83
C ALA A 391 25.31 13.16 -23.95
N LYS A 392 26.51 13.75 -24.07
CA LYS A 392 27.55 13.30 -25.03
C LYS A 392 27.98 11.86 -24.74
N TYR A 393 28.17 11.52 -23.47
CA TYR A 393 28.52 10.17 -23.07
C TYR A 393 27.42 9.18 -23.45
N GLY A 394 26.17 9.50 -23.13
CA GLY A 394 24.99 8.69 -23.48
C GLY A 394 24.89 8.45 -24.98
N ASP A 395 25.05 9.52 -25.76
CA ASP A 395 25.05 9.51 -27.24
C ASP A 395 26.12 8.62 -27.86
N GLN A 396 27.32 8.62 -27.27
CA GLN A 396 28.46 7.83 -27.75
C GLN A 396 28.43 6.37 -27.29
N ASN A 397 27.71 6.09 -26.19
CA ASN A 397 27.67 4.76 -25.59
C ASN A 397 26.35 4.02 -25.86
N GLY A 398 25.37 4.62 -26.51
CA GLY A 398 24.14 3.95 -26.94
C GLY A 398 23.02 3.93 -25.90
N PHE A 399 22.98 4.91 -24.99
CA PHE A 399 21.81 5.12 -24.14
C PHE A 399 20.64 5.60 -25.00
N GLY A 400 19.42 5.16 -24.69
CA GLY A 400 18.25 5.41 -25.54
C GLY A 400 17.78 6.86 -25.59
N ALA A 401 17.84 7.55 -24.46
CA ALA A 401 17.36 8.93 -24.31
C ALA A 401 18.12 9.71 -23.23
N VAL A 402 18.04 11.03 -23.33
CA VAL A 402 18.33 12.00 -22.27
C VAL A 402 17.03 12.71 -21.93
N TRP A 403 16.64 12.68 -20.66
CA TRP A 403 15.45 13.35 -20.16
C TRP A 403 15.80 14.69 -19.53
N THR A 404 15.21 15.77 -20.05
CA THR A 404 15.38 17.11 -19.50
C THR A 404 14.38 17.36 -18.37
N PRO A 405 14.82 17.86 -17.22
CA PRO A 405 14.03 18.04 -16.01
C PRO A 405 12.81 18.95 -16.17
N GLU A 406 11.86 18.82 -15.25
CA GLU A 406 10.72 19.73 -15.16
C GLU A 406 11.05 21.03 -14.43
N ARG A 407 10.28 22.10 -14.70
CA ARG A 407 10.46 23.39 -14.03
C ARG A 407 9.85 23.34 -12.63
N HIS A 408 10.63 23.78 -11.64
CA HIS A 408 10.13 24.26 -10.35
C HIS A 408 10.73 25.63 -10.02
N PHE A 409 10.06 26.40 -9.17
CA PHE A 409 10.60 27.68 -8.64
C PHE A 409 11.41 27.53 -7.34
N HIS A 410 11.71 26.30 -6.93
CA HIS A 410 12.49 25.97 -5.74
C HIS A 410 13.55 24.91 -6.05
N ALA A 411 14.41 24.59 -5.07
CA ALA A 411 15.56 23.69 -5.17
C ALA A 411 15.31 22.36 -5.91
N PHE A 412 14.09 21.84 -5.84
CA PHE A 412 13.67 20.57 -6.46
C PHE A 412 13.73 20.57 -8.00
N GLY A 413 13.79 21.72 -8.67
CA GLY A 413 14.03 21.82 -10.11
C GLY A 413 15.08 22.87 -10.47
N GLY A 414 15.87 23.29 -9.49
CA GLY A 414 16.52 24.61 -9.42
C GLY A 414 17.36 25.01 -10.63
N LEU A 415 18.07 24.07 -11.25
CA LEU A 415 18.96 24.34 -12.38
C LEU A 415 18.27 24.48 -13.73
N TYR A 416 17.01 24.09 -13.85
CA TYR A 416 16.45 23.80 -15.16
C TYR A 416 15.07 24.41 -15.39
N PRO A 417 15.02 25.74 -15.51
CA PRO A 417 13.76 26.45 -15.66
C PRO A 417 13.08 26.12 -17.00
N ASN A 418 13.81 25.84 -18.07
CA ASN A 418 13.19 25.63 -19.40
C ASN A 418 13.70 24.34 -20.07
N PRO A 419 12.89 23.26 -20.10
CA PRO A 419 13.30 21.99 -20.67
C PRO A 419 13.56 22.04 -22.18
N ALA A 420 12.90 22.96 -22.93
CA ALA A 420 13.12 23.12 -24.36
C ALA A 420 14.47 23.77 -24.66
N VAL A 421 14.91 24.74 -23.85
CA VAL A 421 16.24 25.38 -23.99
C VAL A 421 17.35 24.37 -23.74
N THR A 422 17.24 23.58 -22.67
CA THR A 422 18.20 22.49 -22.41
C THR A 422 18.12 21.40 -23.48
N GLY A 423 16.91 21.12 -23.99
CA GLY A 423 16.71 20.19 -25.11
C GLY A 423 17.43 20.64 -26.37
N ALA A 424 17.35 21.93 -26.73
CA ALA A 424 18.09 22.51 -27.86
C ALA A 424 19.62 22.42 -27.66
N ALA A 425 20.11 22.63 -26.44
CA ALA A 425 21.53 22.48 -26.13
C ALA A 425 22.00 21.03 -26.30
N ILE A 426 21.21 20.06 -25.84
CA ILE A 426 21.47 18.63 -26.04
C ILE A 426 21.43 18.28 -27.52
N ALA A 427 20.44 18.78 -28.27
CA ALA A 427 20.31 18.58 -29.70
C ALA A 427 21.56 19.04 -30.46
N ALA A 428 22.14 20.17 -30.05
CA ALA A 428 23.34 20.74 -30.66
C ALA A 428 24.63 19.92 -30.40
N VAL A 429 24.70 19.13 -29.32
CA VAL A 429 25.91 18.39 -28.93
C VAL A 429 25.81 16.87 -29.10
N THR A 430 24.66 16.35 -29.54
CA THR A 430 24.39 14.91 -29.69
C THR A 430 23.85 14.57 -31.08
N ARG A 431 23.95 13.30 -31.50
CA ARG A 431 23.52 12.87 -32.86
C ARG A 431 22.47 11.75 -32.87
N ASN A 432 22.50 10.85 -31.89
CA ASN A 432 21.78 9.58 -31.88
C ASN A 432 20.74 9.51 -30.75
N VAL A 433 21.10 9.98 -29.55
CA VAL A 433 20.25 9.83 -28.35
C VAL A 433 18.95 10.60 -28.49
N GLN A 434 17.83 10.02 -28.04
CA GLN A 434 16.55 10.73 -28.01
C GLN A 434 16.56 11.84 -26.97
N ILE A 435 15.80 12.90 -27.20
CA ILE A 435 15.69 14.06 -26.30
C ILE A 435 14.26 14.09 -25.79
N ARG A 436 14.09 13.72 -24.53
CA ARG A 436 12.76 13.64 -23.90
C ARG A 436 12.63 14.71 -22.84
N SER A 437 11.45 15.30 -22.64
CA SER A 437 11.19 16.05 -21.40
C SER A 437 10.85 15.09 -20.27
N GLY A 438 11.52 15.24 -19.13
CA GLY A 438 11.25 14.61 -17.84
C GLY A 438 9.93 15.05 -17.21
N SER A 439 9.44 16.26 -17.55
CA SER A 439 8.01 16.62 -17.66
C SER A 439 7.85 18.06 -18.15
N CYS A 440 6.92 18.28 -19.07
CA CYS A 440 6.38 19.60 -19.37
C CYS A 440 5.08 19.72 -18.58
N VAL A 441 5.07 20.58 -17.55
CA VAL A 441 3.86 20.83 -16.76
C VAL A 441 2.92 21.71 -17.58
N LEU A 442 2.19 21.08 -18.51
CA LEU A 442 1.48 21.79 -19.57
C LEU A 442 0.48 22.84 -19.06
N PRO A 443 -0.24 22.63 -17.93
CA PRO A 443 -1.10 23.67 -17.36
C PRO A 443 -0.39 24.96 -16.96
N LEU A 444 0.93 24.96 -16.74
CA LEU A 444 1.73 26.17 -16.48
C LEU A 444 2.08 26.97 -17.73
N HIS A 445 1.90 26.37 -18.91
CA HIS A 445 2.42 26.89 -20.17
C HIS A 445 1.32 27.17 -21.18
N SER A 446 1.66 27.97 -22.20
CA SER A 446 0.83 28.08 -23.39
C SER A 446 1.10 26.85 -24.26
N PRO A 447 0.07 26.06 -24.66
CA PRO A 447 0.28 24.92 -25.55
C PRO A 447 0.84 25.33 -26.91
N ILE A 448 0.58 26.57 -27.36
CA ILE A 448 1.17 27.13 -28.58
C ILE A 448 2.69 27.26 -28.43
N ARG A 449 3.16 27.83 -27.31
CA ARG A 449 4.60 27.96 -27.06
C ARG A 449 5.28 26.61 -26.91
N VAL A 450 4.65 25.66 -26.22
CA VAL A 450 5.19 24.30 -26.09
C VAL A 450 5.35 23.65 -27.46
N ALA A 451 4.33 23.73 -28.33
CA ALA A 451 4.41 23.19 -29.69
C ALA A 451 5.51 23.86 -30.51
N GLU A 452 5.62 25.19 -30.47
CA GLU A 452 6.62 25.95 -31.23
C GLU A 452 8.05 25.68 -30.76
N GLU A 453 8.32 25.81 -29.46
CA GLU A 453 9.64 25.62 -28.87
C GLU A 453 10.18 24.20 -29.12
N TRP A 454 9.35 23.19 -28.93
CA TRP A 454 9.76 21.81 -29.17
C TRP A 454 9.82 21.42 -30.64
N SER A 455 9.08 22.10 -31.53
CA SER A 455 9.28 21.96 -32.99
C SER A 455 10.66 22.46 -33.42
N VAL A 456 11.19 23.52 -32.77
CA VAL A 456 12.57 23.97 -33.00
C VAL A 456 13.57 22.91 -32.53
N VAL A 457 13.41 22.36 -31.33
CA VAL A 457 14.27 21.28 -30.81
C VAL A 457 14.24 20.06 -31.74
N ASP A 458 13.05 19.71 -32.25
CA ASP A 458 12.87 18.60 -33.18
C ASP A 458 13.63 18.81 -34.49
N ASN A 459 13.58 20.02 -35.06
CA ASN A 459 14.37 20.39 -36.24
C ASN A 459 15.88 20.36 -35.96
N MET A 460 16.32 20.92 -34.83
CA MET A 460 17.74 20.92 -34.45
C MET A 460 18.28 19.50 -34.21
N SER A 461 17.44 18.61 -33.69
CA SER A 461 17.81 17.23 -33.40
C SER A 461 17.59 16.29 -34.58
N ASN A 462 16.98 16.76 -35.68
CA ASN A 462 16.55 15.95 -36.82
C ASN A 462 15.59 14.81 -36.43
N GLY A 463 14.55 15.16 -35.66
CA GLY A 463 13.43 14.28 -35.38
C GLY A 463 13.58 13.36 -34.17
N ARG A 464 14.32 13.78 -33.13
CA ARG A 464 14.62 12.95 -31.94
C ARG A 464 13.88 13.36 -30.68
N VAL A 465 12.79 14.13 -30.80
CA VAL A 465 12.06 14.69 -29.65
C VAL A 465 10.95 13.77 -29.15
N GLY A 466 10.82 13.66 -27.83
CA GLY A 466 9.61 13.17 -27.15
C GLY A 466 9.23 14.08 -25.99
N LEU A 467 7.95 14.16 -25.65
CA LEU A 467 7.49 14.96 -24.51
C LEU A 467 6.84 14.10 -23.44
N SER A 468 7.42 14.05 -22.23
CA SER A 468 6.60 13.73 -21.05
C SER A 468 5.83 14.97 -20.62
N ILE A 469 4.55 14.80 -20.32
CA ILE A 469 3.63 15.86 -19.93
C ILE A 469 3.01 15.51 -18.58
N ALA A 470 2.95 16.49 -17.69
CA ALA A 470 2.38 16.37 -16.37
C ALA A 470 1.32 17.45 -16.10
N ALA A 471 0.36 17.13 -15.23
CA ALA A 471 -0.66 18.09 -14.81
C ALA A 471 -0.11 19.11 -13.78
N GLY A 472 1.03 18.80 -13.15
CA GLY A 472 1.60 19.60 -12.07
C GLY A 472 1.01 19.21 -10.72
N TRP A 473 1.88 19.16 -9.71
CA TRP A 473 1.50 18.72 -8.37
C TRP A 473 1.78 19.80 -7.31
N GLN A 474 2.72 20.73 -7.57
CA GLN A 474 3.04 21.87 -6.72
C GLN A 474 2.18 23.09 -7.02
N PRO A 475 1.30 23.55 -6.09
CA PRO A 475 0.48 24.74 -6.30
C PRO A 475 1.30 26.00 -6.54
N ASN A 476 2.47 26.11 -5.87
CA ASN A 476 3.33 27.29 -5.95
C ASN A 476 3.96 27.51 -7.35
N ASP A 477 3.98 26.48 -8.20
CA ASP A 477 4.47 26.65 -9.57
C ASP A 477 3.44 27.35 -10.49
N PHE A 478 2.17 27.41 -10.09
CA PHE A 478 1.07 27.99 -10.87
C PHE A 478 1.05 29.52 -10.89
N VAL A 479 2.15 30.16 -10.49
CA VAL A 479 2.36 31.62 -10.59
C VAL A 479 2.38 32.13 -12.03
N LEU A 480 2.73 31.29 -13.02
CA LEU A 480 2.72 31.66 -14.44
C LEU A 480 1.30 31.66 -15.04
N ARG A 481 0.39 30.88 -14.46
CA ARG A 481 -1.02 30.79 -14.87
C ARG A 481 -1.93 30.60 -13.65
N PRO A 482 -2.11 31.65 -12.83
CA PRO A 482 -2.93 31.56 -11.63
C PRO A 482 -4.36 31.08 -11.95
N GLY A 483 -4.93 30.25 -11.07
CA GLY A 483 -6.26 29.66 -11.25
C GLY A 483 -6.30 28.34 -12.03
N ALA A 484 -5.23 27.94 -12.72
CA ALA A 484 -5.21 26.67 -13.46
C ALA A 484 -5.00 25.42 -12.57
N TYR A 485 -4.67 25.56 -11.28
CA TYR A 485 -4.35 24.41 -10.42
C TYR A 485 -5.55 23.50 -10.15
N ALA A 486 -6.74 24.06 -9.94
CA ALA A 486 -7.94 23.28 -9.62
C ALA A 486 -8.28 22.29 -10.76
N ASP A 487 -8.29 22.79 -12.00
CA ASP A 487 -8.69 22.05 -13.20
C ASP A 487 -7.50 21.48 -13.99
N ARG A 488 -6.32 21.41 -13.36
CA ARG A 488 -5.04 21.13 -14.03
C ARG A 488 -5.01 19.85 -14.86
N LYS A 489 -5.70 18.79 -14.44
CA LYS A 489 -5.77 17.53 -15.20
C LYS A 489 -6.58 17.67 -16.49
N GLU A 490 -7.74 18.32 -16.42
CA GLU A 490 -8.59 18.58 -17.57
C GLU A 490 -7.86 19.50 -18.56
N ILE A 491 -7.26 20.58 -18.04
CA ILE A 491 -6.43 21.51 -18.81
C ILE A 491 -5.31 20.77 -19.53
N MET A 492 -4.58 19.89 -18.84
CA MET A 492 -3.49 19.10 -19.42
C MET A 492 -3.97 18.30 -20.64
N PHE A 493 -5.01 17.48 -20.51
CA PHE A 493 -5.46 16.64 -21.62
C PHE A 493 -6.05 17.46 -22.78
N ARG A 494 -6.78 18.54 -22.48
CA ARG A 494 -7.26 19.46 -23.52
C ARG A 494 -6.09 20.10 -24.28
N ASP A 495 -5.11 20.61 -23.54
CA ASP A 495 -3.98 21.34 -24.12
C ASP A 495 -3.00 20.40 -24.86
N ILE A 496 -2.95 19.10 -24.53
CA ILE A 496 -2.23 18.09 -25.31
C ILE A 496 -2.80 17.99 -26.74
N GLU A 497 -4.12 18.00 -26.91
CA GLU A 497 -4.72 17.96 -28.25
C GLU A 497 -4.40 19.22 -29.05
N VAL A 498 -4.33 20.39 -28.39
CA VAL A 498 -3.87 21.65 -29.01
C VAL A 498 -2.42 21.51 -29.50
N VAL A 499 -1.53 20.96 -28.67
CA VAL A 499 -0.12 20.72 -29.05
C VAL A 499 -0.05 19.78 -30.26
N LYS A 500 -0.78 18.66 -30.25
CA LYS A 500 -0.78 17.68 -31.36
C LYS A 500 -1.32 18.27 -32.66
N GLU A 501 -2.38 19.07 -32.60
CA GLU A 501 -2.95 19.72 -33.77
C GLU A 501 -1.95 20.70 -34.41
N LEU A 502 -1.30 21.52 -33.58
CA LEU A 502 -0.26 22.46 -34.04
C LEU A 502 0.99 21.72 -34.55
N TRP A 503 1.40 20.64 -33.89
CA TRP A 503 2.53 19.79 -34.30
C TRP A 503 2.34 19.23 -35.71
N ARG A 504 1.12 18.80 -36.05
CA ARG A 504 0.75 18.29 -37.39
C ARG A 504 0.64 19.40 -38.46
N GLY A 505 0.86 20.66 -38.10
CA GLY A 505 0.72 21.82 -38.99
C GLY A 505 -0.71 22.35 -39.14
N GLY A 506 -1.62 21.91 -38.26
CA GLY A 506 -2.98 22.41 -38.16
C GLY A 506 -3.05 23.85 -37.62
N SER A 507 -4.27 24.31 -37.35
CA SER A 507 -4.52 25.61 -36.71
C SER A 507 -5.52 25.48 -35.60
N VAL A 508 -5.34 26.28 -34.54
CA VAL A 508 -6.26 26.35 -33.41
C VAL A 508 -6.82 27.74 -33.26
N THR A 509 -8.07 27.83 -32.79
CA THR A 509 -8.75 29.12 -32.60
C THR A 509 -8.51 29.62 -31.18
N MET A 510 -8.05 30.85 -31.04
CA MET A 510 -7.79 31.51 -29.75
C MET A 510 -8.51 32.84 -29.69
N THR A 511 -8.96 33.24 -28.50
CA THR A 511 -9.57 34.56 -28.28
C THR A 511 -8.52 35.52 -27.75
N ASN A 512 -8.37 36.69 -28.39
CA ASN A 512 -7.48 37.74 -27.89
C ASN A 512 -8.15 38.60 -26.81
N ASP A 513 -7.40 39.53 -26.22
CA ASP A 513 -7.89 40.43 -25.15
C ASP A 513 -9.04 41.36 -25.59
N LEU A 514 -9.35 41.42 -26.89
CA LEU A 514 -10.47 42.18 -27.45
C LEU A 514 -11.70 41.30 -27.73
N GLY A 515 -11.68 40.01 -27.33
CA GLY A 515 -12.76 39.06 -27.59
C GLY A 515 -12.82 38.58 -29.04
N LYS A 516 -11.79 38.84 -29.86
CA LYS A 516 -11.74 38.42 -31.26
C LYS A 516 -11.09 37.05 -31.37
N GLU A 517 -11.74 36.16 -32.13
CA GLU A 517 -11.17 34.87 -32.53
C GLU A 517 -10.05 35.05 -33.56
N VAL A 518 -8.92 34.39 -33.30
CA VAL A 518 -7.70 34.40 -34.11
C VAL A 518 -7.29 32.95 -34.39
N GLN A 519 -7.08 32.64 -35.67
CA GLN A 519 -6.48 31.36 -36.08
C GLN A 519 -4.97 31.40 -35.84
N VAL A 520 -4.47 30.49 -35.02
CA VAL A 520 -3.06 30.39 -34.66
C VAL A 520 -2.45 29.15 -35.29
N LYS A 521 -1.26 29.31 -35.89
CA LYS A 521 -0.38 28.26 -36.40
C LYS A 521 1.03 28.47 -35.86
N THR A 522 1.81 27.41 -35.74
CA THR A 522 3.20 27.46 -35.26
C THR A 522 4.19 27.21 -36.40
N LEU A 523 5.36 27.86 -36.32
CA LEU A 523 6.51 27.63 -37.21
C LEU A 523 7.81 27.63 -36.36
N PRO A 524 8.82 26.81 -36.69
CA PRO A 524 8.87 25.88 -37.81
C PRO A 524 7.96 24.66 -37.58
N HIS A 525 7.60 23.97 -38.67
CA HIS A 525 6.98 22.66 -38.54
C HIS A 525 8.03 21.62 -38.14
N PRO A 526 7.71 20.67 -37.25
CA PRO A 526 8.62 19.63 -36.81
C PRO A 526 9.00 18.68 -37.97
N VAL A 527 10.12 17.98 -37.82
CA VAL A 527 10.56 16.89 -38.71
C VAL A 527 9.67 15.65 -38.48
N GLN A 528 9.33 15.35 -37.23
CA GLN A 528 8.42 14.27 -36.88
C GLN A 528 6.98 14.65 -37.19
N ARG A 529 6.25 13.77 -37.91
CA ARG A 529 4.83 13.97 -38.21
C ARG A 529 3.93 13.90 -36.98
N GLU A 530 4.23 12.97 -36.08
CA GLU A 530 3.52 12.76 -34.83
C GLU A 530 4.50 12.95 -33.68
N LEU A 531 4.04 13.59 -32.61
CA LEU A 531 4.84 13.80 -31.41
C LEU A 531 4.70 12.59 -30.46
N PRO A 532 5.78 11.89 -30.11
CA PRO A 532 5.76 10.89 -29.05
C PRO A 532 5.50 11.56 -27.68
N ILE A 533 4.43 11.16 -26.98
CA ILE A 533 4.01 11.74 -25.70
C ILE A 533 3.99 10.69 -24.60
N TRP A 534 4.55 11.03 -23.44
CA TRP A 534 4.44 10.31 -22.18
C TRP A 534 3.52 11.08 -21.22
N ILE A 535 2.71 10.36 -20.46
CA ILE A 535 2.01 10.91 -19.29
C ILE A 535 2.80 10.55 -18.05
N THR A 536 3.19 11.56 -17.29
CA THR A 536 3.85 11.36 -16.00
C THR A 536 2.81 10.98 -14.95
N ALA A 537 2.93 9.77 -14.41
CA ALA A 537 1.99 9.20 -13.45
C ALA A 537 2.71 8.38 -12.39
N ALA A 538 2.23 8.39 -11.16
CA ALA A 538 2.80 7.58 -10.07
C ALA A 538 1.72 6.98 -9.18
N GLY A 539 1.03 7.82 -8.40
CA GLY A 539 0.13 7.33 -7.36
C GLY A 539 -1.20 6.75 -7.85
N ASN A 540 -1.86 7.40 -8.81
CA ASN A 540 -3.27 7.15 -9.12
C ASN A 540 -3.45 6.16 -10.31
N PRO A 541 -4.02 4.95 -10.10
CA PRO A 541 -4.28 3.99 -11.17
C PRO A 541 -5.18 4.51 -12.30
N GLU A 542 -6.06 5.49 -12.03
CA GLU A 542 -6.90 6.10 -13.05
C GLU A 542 -6.07 6.82 -14.11
N THR A 543 -4.99 7.50 -13.70
CA THR A 543 -4.10 8.19 -14.64
C THR A 543 -3.35 7.21 -15.54
N PHE A 544 -3.03 6.01 -15.04
CA PHE A 544 -2.47 4.92 -15.85
C PHE A 544 -3.51 4.42 -16.87
N ARG A 545 -4.76 4.22 -16.44
CA ARG A 545 -5.86 3.83 -17.34
C ARG A 545 -6.09 4.88 -18.43
N GLU A 546 -6.25 6.15 -18.06
CA GLU A 546 -6.47 7.26 -19.00
C GLU A 546 -5.33 7.40 -20.01
N ALA A 547 -4.07 7.23 -19.58
CA ALA A 547 -2.92 7.23 -20.49
C ALA A 547 -3.02 6.10 -21.53
N GLY A 548 -3.42 4.90 -21.09
CA GLY A 548 -3.64 3.74 -21.95
C GLY A 548 -4.80 3.96 -22.93
N GLU A 549 -5.97 4.38 -22.44
CA GLU A 549 -7.16 4.65 -23.25
C GLU A 549 -6.92 5.72 -24.33
N LYS A 550 -6.08 6.72 -24.03
CA LYS A 550 -5.74 7.81 -24.96
C LYS A 550 -4.52 7.53 -25.84
N GLY A 551 -3.84 6.39 -25.64
CA GLY A 551 -2.75 5.94 -26.51
C GLY A 551 -1.39 6.60 -26.22
N TYR A 552 -1.22 7.21 -25.05
CA TYR A 552 0.06 7.80 -24.64
C TYR A 552 1.02 6.76 -24.05
N ASN A 553 2.31 7.09 -24.03
CA ASN A 553 3.33 6.37 -23.24
C ASN A 553 3.25 6.78 -21.77
N LEU A 554 4.03 6.14 -20.90
CA LEU A 554 3.98 6.34 -19.46
C LEU A 554 5.37 6.60 -18.86
N LEU A 555 5.53 7.68 -18.10
CA LEU A 555 6.71 7.93 -17.26
C LEU A 555 6.29 7.80 -15.79
N THR A 556 7.02 7.00 -15.00
CA THR A 556 6.70 6.73 -13.59
C THR A 556 7.97 6.55 -12.73
N HIS A 557 7.82 6.32 -11.42
CA HIS A 557 8.93 6.21 -10.46
C HIS A 557 8.60 5.28 -9.28
N LEU A 558 9.58 4.83 -8.50
CA LEU A 558 9.34 4.04 -7.28
C LEU A 558 9.22 4.87 -5.99
N LEU A 559 9.35 6.20 -6.05
CA LEU A 559 9.14 7.03 -4.86
C LEU A 559 7.69 6.92 -4.37
N GLY A 560 7.49 6.37 -3.17
CA GLY A 560 6.16 6.22 -2.55
C GLY A 560 5.30 5.08 -3.10
N GLN A 561 5.88 4.10 -3.82
CA GLN A 561 5.18 2.88 -4.22
C GLN A 561 6.14 1.68 -4.36
N SER A 562 5.64 0.46 -4.18
CA SER A 562 6.44 -0.76 -4.38
C SER A 562 6.48 -1.20 -5.85
N ILE A 563 7.38 -2.14 -6.18
CA ILE A 563 7.47 -2.75 -7.52
C ILE A 563 6.16 -3.51 -7.83
N GLU A 564 5.60 -4.19 -6.84
CA GLU A 564 4.34 -4.94 -6.96
C GLU A 564 3.15 -4.01 -7.24
N GLU A 565 3.04 -2.91 -6.49
CA GLU A 565 2.00 -1.89 -6.73
C GLU A 565 2.14 -1.26 -8.12
N LEU A 566 3.37 -1.06 -8.59
CA LEU A 566 3.63 -0.55 -9.94
C LEU A 566 3.25 -1.58 -11.01
N ALA A 567 3.52 -2.87 -10.80
CA ALA A 567 3.18 -3.93 -11.73
C ALA A 567 1.67 -3.97 -12.02
N ASP A 568 0.85 -3.86 -10.97
CA ASP A 568 -0.61 -3.80 -11.09
C ASP A 568 -1.08 -2.59 -11.92
N LYS A 569 -0.43 -1.42 -11.73
CA LYS A 569 -0.75 -0.21 -12.49
C LYS A 569 -0.31 -0.29 -13.95
N ILE A 570 0.84 -0.90 -14.23
CA ILE A 570 1.30 -1.16 -15.59
C ILE A 570 0.31 -2.07 -16.31
N LYS A 571 -0.18 -3.13 -15.65
CA LYS A 571 -1.22 -4.00 -16.19
C LYS A 571 -2.50 -3.24 -16.56
N ILE A 572 -2.98 -2.37 -15.67
CA ILE A 572 -4.14 -1.50 -15.94
C ILE A 572 -3.91 -0.65 -17.19
N TYR A 573 -2.73 -0.02 -17.32
CA TYR A 573 -2.36 0.79 -18.48
C TYR A 573 -2.35 -0.02 -19.78
N ARG A 574 -1.71 -1.19 -19.78
CA ARG A 574 -1.62 -2.05 -20.98
C ARG A 574 -2.98 -2.58 -21.41
N GLU A 575 -3.80 -3.06 -20.46
CA GLU A 575 -5.16 -3.55 -20.74
C GLU A 575 -6.05 -2.45 -21.32
N ALA A 576 -5.99 -1.25 -20.74
CA ALA A 576 -6.74 -0.09 -21.21
C ALA A 576 -6.35 0.29 -22.65
N ARG A 577 -5.04 0.27 -22.95
CA ARG A 577 -4.51 0.56 -24.29
C ARG A 577 -4.98 -0.46 -25.34
N VAL A 578 -4.90 -1.75 -25.02
CA VAL A 578 -5.36 -2.83 -25.91
C VAL A 578 -6.85 -2.71 -26.17
N LYS A 579 -7.64 -2.47 -25.12
CA LYS A 579 -9.10 -2.29 -25.22
C LYS A 579 -9.49 -1.09 -26.09
N ALA A 580 -8.72 0.00 -26.03
CA ALA A 580 -8.94 1.18 -26.86
C ALA A 580 -8.46 1.02 -28.32
N GLY A 581 -7.79 -0.09 -28.66
CA GLY A 581 -7.39 -0.41 -30.03
C GLY A 581 -6.16 0.35 -30.54
N HIS A 582 -5.32 0.90 -29.63
CA HIS A 582 -4.09 1.56 -30.03
C HIS A 582 -3.03 0.55 -30.50
N GLU A 583 -2.24 0.94 -31.50
CA GLU A 583 -1.13 0.11 -31.98
C GLU A 583 0.01 0.05 -30.95
N GLY A 584 0.64 -1.13 -30.85
CA GLY A 584 1.74 -1.42 -29.94
C GLY A 584 1.35 -1.40 -28.46
N GLN A 585 2.25 -1.88 -27.60
CA GLN A 585 2.01 -1.90 -26.14
C GLN A 585 2.16 -0.51 -25.50
N GLY A 586 2.78 0.45 -26.20
CA GLY A 586 3.23 1.74 -25.64
C GLY A 586 4.57 1.59 -24.89
N ILE A 587 5.16 2.69 -24.43
CA ILE A 587 6.44 2.66 -23.68
C ILE A 587 6.18 2.99 -22.22
N VAL A 588 6.69 2.18 -21.30
CA VAL A 588 6.75 2.44 -19.86
C VAL A 588 8.18 2.74 -19.48
N SER A 589 8.46 3.99 -19.12
CA SER A 589 9.76 4.46 -18.65
C SER A 589 9.74 4.60 -17.13
N LEU A 590 10.62 3.89 -16.43
CA LEU A 590 10.72 3.91 -14.96
C LEU A 590 11.92 4.74 -14.51
N MET A 591 11.66 5.89 -13.90
CA MET A 591 12.69 6.74 -13.32
C MET A 591 13.18 6.17 -11.97
N LEU A 592 14.50 5.95 -11.87
CA LEU A 592 15.16 5.47 -10.66
C LEU A 592 16.38 6.31 -10.32
N HIS A 593 16.51 6.71 -9.06
CA HIS A 593 17.77 7.28 -8.56
C HIS A 593 18.88 6.25 -8.73
N THR A 594 19.94 6.63 -9.43
CA THR A 594 20.94 5.68 -9.92
C THR A 594 22.35 6.16 -9.63
N PHE A 595 23.15 5.30 -9.00
CA PHE A 595 24.59 5.50 -8.85
C PHE A 595 25.29 4.15 -8.77
N ILE A 596 26.12 3.87 -9.77
CA ILE A 596 26.81 2.58 -9.92
C ILE A 596 28.32 2.81 -9.81
N SER A 597 29.02 2.01 -9.01
CA SER A 597 30.47 2.06 -8.87
C SER A 597 31.08 0.66 -8.73
N ASP A 598 32.38 0.57 -8.45
CA ASP A 598 33.08 -0.71 -8.26
C ASP A 598 32.91 -1.31 -6.84
N ASP A 599 32.43 -0.51 -5.90
CA ASP A 599 32.39 -0.85 -4.48
C ASP A 599 31.05 -0.41 -3.85
N LEU A 600 30.32 -1.36 -3.30
CA LEU A 600 28.99 -1.14 -2.71
C LEU A 600 29.03 -0.21 -1.47
N ASP A 601 30.07 -0.32 -0.65
CA ASP A 601 30.19 0.48 0.57
C ASP A 601 30.49 1.94 0.22
N LYS A 602 31.37 2.17 -0.76
CA LYS A 602 31.60 3.52 -1.32
C LYS A 602 30.34 4.11 -1.93
N VAL A 603 29.57 3.31 -2.67
CA VAL A 603 28.28 3.75 -3.22
C VAL A 603 27.39 4.24 -2.09
N ARG A 604 27.19 3.43 -1.04
CA ARG A 604 26.35 3.79 0.10
C ARG A 604 26.81 5.07 0.78
N GLU A 605 28.12 5.27 0.95
CA GLU A 605 28.69 6.50 1.52
C GLU A 605 28.40 7.73 0.63
N ILE A 606 28.68 7.64 -0.67
CA ILE A 606 28.53 8.73 -1.63
C ILE A 606 27.08 9.18 -1.76
N VAL A 607 26.13 8.23 -1.86
CA VAL A 607 24.73 8.58 -2.12
C VAL A 607 23.97 9.03 -0.88
N ARG A 608 24.46 8.70 0.33
CA ARG A 608 23.73 8.95 1.59
C ARG A 608 23.36 10.41 1.78
N GLY A 609 24.33 11.31 1.72
CA GLY A 609 24.11 12.74 1.89
C GLY A 609 23.17 13.32 0.82
N PRO A 610 23.50 13.20 -0.48
CA PRO A 610 22.68 13.67 -1.58
C PRO A 610 21.25 13.13 -1.55
N MET A 611 21.05 11.83 -1.32
CA MET A 611 19.73 11.22 -1.28
C MET A 611 18.91 11.71 -0.09
N LYS A 612 19.52 11.90 1.09
CA LYS A 612 18.83 12.53 2.23
C LYS A 612 18.41 13.97 1.90
N GLY A 613 19.27 14.74 1.23
CA GLY A 613 18.94 16.08 0.73
C GLY A 613 17.75 16.05 -0.24
N TYR A 614 17.77 15.14 -1.20
CA TYR A 614 16.68 14.93 -2.14
C TYR A 614 15.37 14.60 -1.42
N LEU A 615 15.37 13.59 -0.53
CA LEU A 615 14.19 13.17 0.25
C LEU A 615 13.65 14.31 1.12
N SER A 616 14.53 15.14 1.67
CA SER A 616 14.15 16.32 2.43
C SER A 616 13.42 17.36 1.57
N SER A 617 13.92 17.62 0.36
CA SER A 617 13.27 18.54 -0.59
C SER A 617 11.94 18.00 -1.14
N ALA A 618 11.76 16.67 -1.09
CA ALA A 618 10.60 15.93 -1.56
C ALA A 618 9.68 15.46 -0.41
N MET A 619 9.72 16.11 0.76
CA MET A 619 9.07 15.61 1.98
C MET A 619 7.57 15.28 1.82
N ASN A 620 6.86 16.02 0.96
CA ASN A 620 5.46 15.76 0.62
C ASN A 620 5.24 14.41 -0.10
N LEU A 621 6.22 13.94 -0.88
CA LEU A 621 6.22 12.62 -1.54
C LEU A 621 6.64 11.50 -0.57
N VAL A 622 7.37 11.84 0.49
CA VAL A 622 7.80 10.95 1.57
C VAL A 622 6.77 10.93 2.72
N ARG A 623 5.68 11.71 2.63
CA ARG A 623 4.60 11.82 3.63
C ARG A 623 4.02 10.47 4.03
N GLN A 624 3.90 9.53 3.11
CA GLN A 624 3.43 8.16 3.40
C GLN A 624 4.40 7.38 4.30
N ALA A 625 5.69 7.71 4.29
CA ALA A 625 6.68 7.14 5.20
C ALA A 625 6.55 7.68 6.63
N ALA A 626 5.94 8.86 6.87
CA ALA A 626 5.71 9.42 8.21
C ALA A 626 4.97 8.45 9.15
N TRP A 627 4.13 7.58 8.58
CA TRP A 627 3.43 6.50 9.30
C TRP A 627 4.38 5.46 9.93
N HIS A 628 5.65 5.41 9.52
CA HIS A 628 6.62 4.45 10.02
C HIS A 628 7.52 5.01 11.13
N PHE A 629 7.37 6.28 11.49
CA PHE A 629 8.29 6.97 12.40
C PHE A 629 7.86 7.01 13.87
N PRO A 630 8.74 6.63 14.81
CA PRO A 630 8.46 6.66 16.25
C PRO A 630 8.17 8.07 16.79
N THR A 631 8.91 9.09 16.36
CA THR A 631 8.80 10.48 16.86
C THR A 631 7.46 11.13 16.54
N PHE A 632 6.93 10.94 15.32
CA PHE A 632 5.59 11.40 14.97
C PHE A 632 4.50 10.57 15.64
N LYS A 633 4.74 9.28 15.91
CA LYS A 633 3.80 8.42 16.65
C LYS A 633 3.73 8.77 18.13
N GLU A 634 4.85 9.11 18.75
CA GLU A 634 4.92 9.53 20.16
C GLU A 634 4.27 10.90 20.35
N LYS A 635 4.53 11.86 19.45
CA LYS A 635 3.87 13.18 19.44
C LYS A 635 2.38 13.08 19.08
N ALA A 636 1.99 12.21 18.14
CA ALA A 636 0.59 11.89 17.82
C ALA A 636 -0.15 11.30 19.03
N ALA A 637 0.50 10.38 19.75
CA ALA A 637 -0.03 9.82 20.98
C ALA A 637 -0.15 10.87 22.11
N ALA A 638 0.75 11.86 22.17
CA ALA A 638 0.73 12.93 23.16
C ALA A 638 -0.32 14.02 22.87
N THR A 639 -0.61 14.29 21.60
CA THR A 639 -1.54 15.35 21.15
C THR A 639 -2.93 14.84 20.80
N GLY A 640 -3.12 13.52 20.68
CA GLY A 640 -4.39 12.88 20.29
C GLY A 640 -4.70 13.01 18.80
N LYS A 641 -3.72 13.43 17.99
CA LYS A 641 -3.81 13.67 16.56
C LYS A 641 -3.20 12.51 15.78
N SER A 642 -3.52 12.37 14.50
CA SER A 642 -2.87 11.39 13.62
C SER A 642 -1.41 11.78 13.35
N PRO A 643 -0.51 10.82 13.06
CA PRO A 643 0.87 11.14 12.66
C PRO A 643 0.97 12.08 11.45
N PHE A 644 -0.06 12.13 10.60
CA PHE A 644 -0.17 13.09 9.50
C PHE A 644 -0.51 14.49 9.98
N GLU A 645 -1.43 14.63 10.93
CA GLU A 645 -1.77 15.92 11.56
C GLU A 645 -0.59 16.48 12.36
N VAL A 646 0.16 15.62 13.08
CA VAL A 646 1.39 16.05 13.77
C VAL A 646 2.50 16.46 12.81
N PHE A 647 2.62 15.76 11.67
CA PHE A 647 3.55 16.14 10.61
C PHE A 647 3.18 17.49 9.97
N ASP A 648 1.89 17.81 9.88
CA ASP A 648 1.39 19.03 9.24
C ASP A 648 1.30 20.24 10.20
N GLU A 649 1.28 20.05 11.52
CA GLU A 649 1.02 21.11 12.51
C GLU A 649 2.18 21.46 13.47
N GLU A 650 3.21 20.62 13.63
CA GLU A 650 4.36 20.93 14.52
C GLU A 650 5.67 21.19 13.75
N GLU A 651 6.46 22.17 14.22
CA GLU A 651 7.85 22.35 13.77
C GLU A 651 8.70 21.13 14.19
N LEU A 652 9.13 20.35 13.20
CA LEU A 652 10.04 19.24 13.41
C LEU A 652 11.40 19.73 13.91
N THR A 653 11.95 19.06 14.92
CA THR A 653 13.32 19.34 15.34
C THR A 653 14.31 18.86 14.26
N PRO A 654 15.49 19.49 14.12
CA PRO A 654 16.50 19.04 13.17
C PRO A 654 16.90 17.56 13.36
N ASP A 655 16.94 17.09 14.61
CA ASP A 655 17.28 15.69 14.94
C ASP A 655 16.16 14.70 14.52
N ASP A 656 14.89 15.08 14.67
CA ASP A 656 13.74 14.29 14.20
C ASP A 656 13.78 14.12 12.67
N ILE A 657 14.13 15.18 11.95
CA ILE A 657 14.28 15.18 10.49
C ILE A 657 15.47 14.32 10.08
N ASP A 658 16.61 14.42 10.78
CA ASP A 658 17.78 13.63 10.42
C ASP A 658 17.54 12.12 10.58
N ALA A 659 16.92 11.71 11.70
CA ALA A 659 16.50 10.33 11.93
C ALA A 659 15.47 9.86 10.88
N LEU A 660 14.55 10.75 10.49
CA LEU A 660 13.58 10.49 9.42
C LEU A 660 14.28 10.12 8.11
N LEU A 661 15.17 11.00 7.69
CA LEU A 661 15.87 10.89 6.42
C LEU A 661 16.84 9.69 6.41
N ASN A 662 17.47 9.37 7.55
CA ASN A 662 18.34 8.19 7.65
C ASN A 662 17.55 6.88 7.40
N PHE A 663 16.41 6.70 8.07
CA PHE A 663 15.60 5.50 7.89
C PHE A 663 15.01 5.42 6.47
N ALA A 664 14.50 6.55 5.96
CA ALA A 664 13.98 6.61 4.60
C ALA A 664 15.07 6.28 3.57
N PHE A 665 16.30 6.77 3.79
CA PHE A 665 17.46 6.45 2.96
C PHE A 665 17.76 4.95 2.97
N GLU A 666 17.92 4.31 4.13
CA GLU A 666 18.27 2.88 4.18
C GLU A 666 17.24 2.02 3.45
N ARG A 667 15.95 2.28 3.67
CA ARG A 667 14.88 1.56 2.96
C ARG A 667 14.95 1.84 1.46
N TYR A 668 15.10 3.10 1.06
CA TYR A 668 15.12 3.47 -0.35
C TYR A 668 16.33 2.86 -1.07
N PHE A 669 17.48 2.82 -0.40
CA PHE A 669 18.72 2.25 -0.92
C PHE A 669 18.54 0.78 -1.30
N GLU A 670 17.87 0.00 -0.44
CA GLU A 670 17.69 -1.44 -0.64
C GLU A 670 16.53 -1.80 -1.58
N THR A 671 15.51 -0.94 -1.72
CA THR A 671 14.22 -1.34 -2.33
C THR A 671 13.76 -0.52 -3.52
N SER A 672 14.29 0.69 -3.73
CA SER A 672 13.75 1.62 -4.72
C SER A 672 14.81 2.38 -5.54
N GLY A 673 16.05 2.42 -5.07
CA GLY A 673 17.19 2.96 -5.81
C GLY A 673 17.89 1.89 -6.66
N LEU A 674 18.58 2.35 -7.69
CA LEU A 674 19.52 1.54 -8.46
C LEU A 674 20.94 1.90 -8.02
N PHE A 675 21.30 1.45 -6.82
CA PHE A 675 22.59 1.74 -6.18
C PHE A 675 23.39 0.47 -5.97
N GLY A 676 24.66 0.48 -6.37
CA GLY A 676 25.60 -0.60 -6.07
C GLY A 676 26.62 -0.82 -7.17
N THR A 677 27.03 -2.07 -7.36
CA THR A 677 27.92 -2.46 -8.45
C THR A 677 27.12 -2.94 -9.65
N PRO A 678 27.72 -3.04 -10.86
CA PRO A 678 27.03 -3.60 -12.02
C PRO A 678 26.44 -4.98 -11.72
N GLN A 679 27.13 -5.83 -10.96
CA GLN A 679 26.66 -7.17 -10.63
C GLN A 679 25.60 -7.16 -9.53
N SER A 680 25.75 -6.35 -8.47
CA SER A 680 24.79 -6.33 -7.37
C SER A 680 23.42 -5.78 -7.79
N THR A 681 23.40 -4.89 -8.78
CA THR A 681 22.17 -4.23 -9.24
C THR A 681 21.41 -4.98 -10.33
N LEU A 682 21.97 -6.06 -10.90
CA LEU A 682 21.27 -6.91 -11.87
C LEU A 682 19.96 -7.49 -11.32
N GLY A 683 19.93 -7.84 -10.03
CA GLY A 683 18.71 -8.33 -9.39
C GLY A 683 17.57 -7.32 -9.47
N MET A 684 17.86 -6.03 -9.23
CA MET A 684 16.87 -4.96 -9.36
C MET A 684 16.45 -4.75 -10.82
N VAL A 685 17.40 -4.73 -11.76
CA VAL A 685 17.11 -4.61 -13.21
C VAL A 685 16.18 -5.72 -13.69
N ASN A 686 16.41 -6.95 -13.24
CA ASN A 686 15.57 -8.08 -13.61
C ASN A 686 14.16 -8.00 -13.01
N LYS A 687 14.01 -7.51 -11.78
CA LYS A 687 12.70 -7.22 -11.18
C LYS A 687 11.91 -6.20 -12.01
N ILE A 688 12.60 -5.16 -12.47
CA ILE A 688 12.01 -4.11 -13.31
C ILE A 688 11.58 -4.67 -14.68
N LYS A 689 12.41 -5.49 -15.31
CA LYS A 689 12.05 -6.18 -16.58
C LYS A 689 10.79 -7.01 -16.43
N ALA A 690 10.70 -7.74 -15.31
CA ALA A 690 9.62 -8.69 -15.09
C ALA A 690 8.25 -8.02 -14.90
N ILE A 691 8.21 -6.72 -14.57
CA ILE A 691 6.97 -5.93 -14.48
C ILE A 691 6.64 -5.15 -15.77
N ASP A 692 7.25 -5.53 -16.90
CA ASP A 692 6.99 -4.98 -18.25
C ASP A 692 7.41 -3.52 -18.47
N VAL A 693 8.39 -3.04 -17.70
CA VAL A 693 9.05 -1.77 -18.00
C VAL A 693 9.88 -1.88 -19.29
N ASP A 694 9.82 -0.87 -20.14
CA ASP A 694 10.52 -0.83 -21.43
C ASP A 694 11.89 -0.13 -21.33
N ASP A 695 12.00 0.93 -20.52
CA ASP A 695 13.28 1.59 -20.25
C ASP A 695 13.44 2.07 -18.80
N ILE A 696 14.67 1.95 -18.28
CA ILE A 696 15.07 2.51 -16.98
C ILE A 696 15.64 3.91 -17.23
N ALA A 697 14.96 4.90 -16.69
CA ALA A 697 15.38 6.29 -16.70
C ALA A 697 16.26 6.59 -15.48
N CYS A 698 17.57 6.45 -15.66
CA CYS A 698 18.57 6.60 -14.61
C CYS A 698 18.70 8.06 -14.18
N LEU A 699 18.06 8.43 -13.07
CA LEU A 699 18.20 9.75 -12.45
C LEU A 699 19.56 9.84 -11.77
N ILE A 700 20.47 10.61 -12.37
CA ILE A 700 21.89 10.67 -11.99
C ILE A 700 22.30 12.01 -11.34
N ASP A 701 21.40 12.98 -11.24
CA ASP A 701 21.72 14.35 -10.81
C ASP A 701 20.98 14.79 -9.53
N PHE A 702 20.85 13.90 -8.55
CA PHE A 702 20.15 14.13 -7.27
C PHE A 702 21.09 14.65 -6.15
N GLY A 703 22.05 15.51 -6.49
CA GLY A 703 22.95 16.17 -5.53
C GLY A 703 24.36 15.58 -5.40
N ILE A 704 24.71 14.56 -6.20
CA ILE A 704 26.08 14.03 -6.25
C ILE A 704 26.96 14.99 -7.07
N PRO A 705 28.20 15.31 -6.64
CA PRO A 705 29.11 16.17 -7.39
C PRO A 705 29.31 15.69 -8.83
N SER A 706 29.21 16.61 -9.80
CA SER A 706 29.21 16.28 -11.23
C SER A 706 30.42 15.47 -11.70
N GLY A 707 31.61 15.75 -11.17
CA GLY A 707 32.82 14.99 -11.50
C GLY A 707 32.71 13.52 -11.10
N ILE A 708 32.19 13.25 -9.90
CA ILE A 708 31.99 11.89 -9.39
C ILE A 708 30.98 11.14 -10.25
N VAL A 709 29.86 11.78 -10.62
CA VAL A 709 28.85 11.14 -11.49
C VAL A 709 29.44 10.80 -12.86
N LEU A 710 30.13 11.74 -13.50
CA LEU A 710 30.75 11.54 -14.82
C LEU A 710 31.81 10.44 -14.82
N GLU A 711 32.65 10.37 -13.78
CA GLU A 711 33.65 9.31 -13.62
C GLU A 711 33.04 7.91 -13.47
N ASN A 712 31.80 7.83 -12.99
CA ASN A 712 31.10 6.56 -12.73
C ASN A 712 30.10 6.13 -13.84
N LEU A 713 29.86 6.97 -14.86
CA LEU A 713 29.05 6.59 -16.04
C LEU A 713 29.55 5.30 -16.75
N PRO A 714 30.86 4.97 -16.80
CA PRO A 714 31.33 3.69 -17.31
C PRO A 714 30.75 2.47 -16.60
N TYR A 715 30.57 2.50 -15.27
CA TYR A 715 29.97 1.38 -14.53
C TYR A 715 28.48 1.27 -14.81
N LEU A 716 27.77 2.39 -14.96
CA LEU A 716 26.38 2.38 -15.42
C LEU A 716 26.26 1.78 -16.84
N ASN A 717 27.19 2.09 -17.73
CA ASN A 717 27.24 1.51 -19.07
C ASN A 717 27.60 0.01 -19.04
N GLU A 718 28.43 -0.44 -18.10
CA GLU A 718 28.68 -1.86 -17.84
C GLU A 718 27.40 -2.57 -17.41
N LEU A 719 26.67 -2.04 -16.43
CA LEU A 719 25.37 -2.57 -16.01
C LEU A 719 24.40 -2.68 -17.20
N ARG A 720 24.28 -1.62 -18.01
CA ARG A 720 23.45 -1.64 -19.22
C ARG A 720 23.86 -2.79 -20.16
N LYS A 721 25.16 -2.97 -20.41
CA LYS A 721 25.66 -4.06 -21.27
C LYS A 721 25.43 -5.46 -20.68
N LEU A 722 25.45 -5.60 -19.36
CA LEU A 722 25.12 -6.86 -18.67
C LEU A 722 23.62 -7.16 -18.69
N ALA A 723 22.80 -6.11 -18.79
CA ALA A 723 21.35 -6.21 -18.83
C ALA A 723 20.77 -6.39 -20.26
N LEU A 724 21.55 -6.12 -21.31
CA LEU A 724 21.22 -6.43 -22.71
C LEU A 724 21.49 -7.92 -22.99
#